data_AF-A0A016TQR3-F1
#
_entry.id   AF-A0A016TQR3-F1
#
_cell.length_a   1.000
_cell.length_b   1.000
_cell.length_c   1.000
_cell.angle_alpha   90.00
_cell.angle_beta   90.00
_cell.angle_gamma   90.00
#
_symmetry.space_group_name_H-M   'P 1'
#
loop_
_entity.id
_entity.type
_entity.pdbx_description
1 polymer ?
#
loop_
_entity_poly.entity_id
_entity_poly.type
_entity_poly.pdbx_seq_one_letter_code
_entity_poly.pdbx_strand_id
1 'polypeptide(L)'
;MNLVDRLRQKLNIGNELYRAALAELFCTGFLLFGGTCVNAQFILSQRRTNEWVCVAVGWGIVLLFAVQMGFRISGAHLNPAVSFFLFTQGKINALRFIVFVVAQNIGAFLGALSTFIVYYDAISHFDNRTRYVSGPRATANIFATYPQPHLSTFGGIIDQVAGTAVLCLGVAAITDRRNRIPPFLQPSFIGLLLTVLGMMVAMNAGYAINPARDFGPRLFTLCAGYGWRVFSYRNYKWFWIPIICPMIGAVIGAWLYEFFIGFHIPDDPETSYIHKKIFHKYRSTRHEILIEKKARPSRGRIRVRLSCDCDATSSYPSSYRRTHSQSHASSINCPFDFSDSRRSQSRGTNQRDSRGGEETVSKFGVGKKEKEIQDIESRSSRGVVHSLSIRNLAQFSYSGRMSSKDDLEKRPSSERDRERERKIHTDDTPPSLDKSPEQEQESEPQILRIALINQAFETRKKRHQVFSSDPSTVAFAIRLKGVKDAGTVLTLLAIVPKEALGILPCKNPPFPSSIFLEPTNMMERLRQKLHISDDLSRATLAEFFGTFYLLWGGNSIVVQFIVGKRKFDDWNGVNVGWGIVLLIAVQMTHRISGAHLNPAVSFFLLTQRKISLARFILYVVAQNIGAFLGALVTFVIYYEAITSYGNGTLYVTGPYATAGIFSTYPQPYLSALGGCIDQVKLTSRRS
;
A
#
# COMPACT_ATOMS: atom_id res chain seq x y z
N MET A 1 7.13 -21.28 33.54
CA MET A 1 6.79 -21.39 32.11
C MET A 1 5.28 -21.49 31.98
N ASN A 2 4.64 -20.60 31.22
CA ASN A 2 3.17 -20.44 31.24
C ASN A 2 2.45 -21.48 30.34
N LEU A 3 1.12 -21.39 30.20
CA LEU A 3 0.36 -22.30 29.33
C LEU A 3 0.70 -22.12 27.85
N VAL A 4 0.83 -20.87 27.38
CA VAL A 4 1.18 -20.54 26.00
C VAL A 4 2.58 -21.05 25.65
N ASP A 5 3.55 -20.93 26.56
CA ASP A 5 4.89 -21.49 26.39
C ASP A 5 4.89 -23.02 26.28
N ARG A 6 4.10 -23.70 27.13
CA ARG A 6 3.93 -25.17 27.10
C ARG A 6 3.26 -25.65 25.80
N LEU A 7 2.26 -24.92 25.32
CA LEU A 7 1.65 -25.18 24.02
C LEU A 7 2.62 -24.86 22.87
N ARG A 8 3.38 -23.77 22.95
CA ARG A 8 4.40 -23.38 21.97
C ARG A 8 5.47 -24.45 21.81
N GLN A 9 5.96 -25.06 22.89
CA GLN A 9 6.91 -26.17 22.77
C GLN A 9 6.32 -27.39 22.04
N LYS A 10 5.03 -27.68 22.19
CA LYS A 10 4.34 -28.81 21.54
C LYS A 10 3.86 -28.52 20.11
N LEU A 11 3.55 -27.27 19.79
CA LEU A 11 2.89 -26.84 18.54
C LEU A 11 3.80 -25.99 17.62
N ASN A 12 5.07 -25.80 17.98
CA ASN A 12 6.02 -25.02 17.15
C ASN A 12 6.32 -25.73 15.83
N ILE A 13 5.88 -25.13 14.72
CA ILE A 13 6.17 -25.60 13.37
C ILE A 13 7.63 -25.26 13.03
N GLY A 14 8.51 -26.26 13.18
CA GLY A 14 9.93 -26.14 12.91
C GLY A 14 10.24 -25.77 11.45
N ASN A 15 9.53 -26.37 10.49
CA ASN A 15 9.71 -26.08 9.06
C ASN A 15 9.34 -24.61 8.75
N GLU A 16 10.34 -23.83 8.36
CA GLU A 16 10.19 -22.41 8.02
C GLU A 16 9.17 -22.18 6.89
N LEU A 17 9.16 -23.01 5.85
CA LEU A 17 8.26 -22.81 4.72
C LEU A 17 6.79 -22.93 5.12
N TYR A 18 6.46 -23.91 5.97
CA TYR A 18 5.09 -24.09 6.48
C TYR A 18 4.70 -22.96 7.44
N ARG A 19 5.61 -22.53 8.32
CA ARG A 19 5.40 -21.41 9.23
C ARG A 19 5.20 -20.08 8.48
N ALA A 20 5.96 -19.86 7.40
CA ALA A 20 5.81 -18.71 6.51
C ALA A 20 4.51 -18.78 5.68
N ALA A 21 4.14 -19.95 5.16
CA ALA A 21 2.88 -20.14 4.44
C ALA A 21 1.66 -19.82 5.32
N LEU A 22 1.66 -20.25 6.57
CA LEU A 22 0.59 -19.92 7.53
C LEU A 22 0.55 -18.43 7.87
N ALA A 23 1.72 -17.77 7.96
CA ALA A 23 1.77 -16.31 8.14
C ALA A 23 1.22 -15.55 6.92
N GLU A 24 1.56 -15.97 5.69
CA GLU A 24 1.00 -15.40 4.46
C GLU A 24 -0.52 -15.62 4.37
N LEU A 25 -1.02 -16.81 4.69
CA LEU A 25 -2.46 -17.12 4.74
C LEU A 25 -3.17 -16.22 5.74
N PHE A 26 -2.71 -16.17 6.99
CA PHE A 26 -3.35 -15.39 8.05
C PHE A 26 -3.30 -13.88 7.76
N CYS A 27 -2.14 -13.35 7.37
CA CYS A 27 -1.96 -11.92 7.16
C CYS A 27 -2.66 -11.43 5.88
N THR A 28 -2.74 -12.27 4.83
CA THR A 28 -3.57 -11.96 3.64
C THR A 28 -5.06 -12.04 3.98
N GLY A 29 -5.47 -13.01 4.82
CA GLY A 29 -6.85 -13.08 5.33
C GLY A 29 -7.25 -11.86 6.15
N PHE A 30 -6.38 -11.39 7.04
CA PHE A 30 -6.58 -10.14 7.78
C PHE A 30 -6.65 -8.92 6.85
N LEU A 31 -5.75 -8.84 5.85
CA LEU A 31 -5.76 -7.77 4.85
C LEU A 31 -7.09 -7.69 4.09
N LEU A 32 -7.60 -8.84 3.63
CA LEU A 32 -8.88 -8.89 2.92
C LEU A 32 -10.08 -8.67 3.83
N PHE A 33 -10.07 -9.20 5.05
CA PHE A 33 -11.13 -8.96 6.03
C PHE A 33 -11.26 -7.46 6.33
N GLY A 34 -10.18 -6.81 6.74
CA GLY A 34 -10.19 -5.37 7.05
C GLY A 34 -10.56 -4.52 5.83
N GLY A 35 -9.91 -4.76 4.69
CA GLY A 35 -10.15 -3.99 3.46
C GLY A 35 -11.56 -4.15 2.89
N THR A 36 -12.10 -5.38 2.86
CA THR A 36 -13.46 -5.60 2.36
C THR A 36 -14.53 -5.18 3.38
N CYS A 37 -14.26 -5.17 4.69
CA CYS A 37 -15.10 -4.49 5.69
C CYS A 37 -15.17 -2.97 5.46
N VAL A 38 -14.05 -2.32 5.14
CA VAL A 38 -14.01 -0.89 4.75
C VAL A 38 -14.84 -0.63 3.50
N ASN A 39 -14.74 -1.50 2.48
CA ASN A 39 -15.58 -1.42 1.28
C ASN A 39 -17.07 -1.64 1.59
N ALA A 40 -17.41 -2.58 2.48
CA ALA A 40 -18.78 -2.85 2.89
C ALA A 40 -19.42 -1.62 3.53
N GLN A 41 -18.73 -0.94 4.45
CA GLN A 41 -19.21 0.31 5.05
C GLN A 41 -19.41 1.40 4.00
N PHE A 42 -18.51 1.54 3.03
CA PHE A 42 -18.61 2.53 1.97
C PHE A 42 -19.80 2.31 1.02
N ILE A 43 -19.99 1.06 0.58
CA ILE A 43 -21.03 0.68 -0.39
C ILE A 43 -22.41 0.62 0.27
N LEU A 44 -22.54 -0.09 1.40
CA LEU A 44 -23.83 -0.37 2.04
C LEU A 44 -24.43 0.88 2.70
N SER A 45 -23.61 1.81 3.21
CA SER A 45 -24.08 3.11 3.71
C SER A 45 -24.45 4.10 2.60
N GLN A 46 -24.23 3.76 1.33
CA GLN A 46 -24.31 4.69 0.20
C GLN A 46 -23.46 5.96 0.44
N ARG A 47 -22.25 5.79 1.00
CA ARG A 47 -21.30 6.86 1.38
C ARG A 47 -21.75 7.78 2.53
N ARG A 48 -22.84 7.46 3.24
CA ARG A 48 -23.31 8.30 4.37
C ARG A 48 -22.44 8.22 5.61
N THR A 49 -21.63 7.17 5.76
CA THR A 49 -20.77 6.95 6.95
C THR A 49 -19.29 6.82 6.60
N ASN A 50 -18.91 6.90 5.33
CA ASN A 50 -17.54 6.66 4.88
C ASN A 50 -17.28 7.36 3.52
N GLU A 51 -16.17 8.07 3.41
CA GLU A 51 -15.72 8.78 2.19
C GLU A 51 -14.57 8.04 1.49
N TRP A 52 -14.22 8.44 0.27
CA TRP A 52 -13.18 7.74 -0.48
C TRP A 52 -11.78 7.88 0.15
N VAL A 53 -11.45 9.06 0.68
CA VAL A 53 -10.21 9.29 1.45
C VAL A 53 -10.07 8.29 2.61
N CYS A 54 -11.18 8.02 3.31
CA CYS A 54 -11.24 7.05 4.41
C CYS A 54 -11.20 5.59 3.93
N VAL A 55 -11.69 5.27 2.72
CA VAL A 55 -11.46 3.95 2.09
C VAL A 55 -9.97 3.73 1.83
N ALA A 56 -9.30 4.70 1.20
CA ALA A 56 -7.87 4.59 0.88
C ALA A 56 -7.00 4.47 2.15
N VAL A 57 -7.24 5.34 3.15
CA VAL A 57 -6.57 5.30 4.45
C VAL A 57 -6.86 3.99 5.20
N GLY A 58 -8.10 3.51 5.18
CA GLY A 58 -8.50 2.26 5.83
C GLY A 58 -7.77 1.04 5.27
N TRP A 59 -7.67 0.92 3.95
CA TRP A 59 -6.88 -0.13 3.30
C TRP A 59 -5.39 -0.05 3.66
N GLY A 60 -4.81 1.16 3.69
CA GLY A 60 -3.41 1.36 4.08
C GLY A 60 -3.10 1.01 5.54
N ILE A 61 -3.97 1.38 6.48
CA ILE A 61 -3.84 1.01 7.91
C ILE A 61 -3.99 -0.50 8.11
N VAL A 62 -4.93 -1.14 7.40
CA VAL A 62 -5.09 -2.59 7.44
C VAL A 62 -3.83 -3.31 6.90
N LEU A 63 -3.23 -2.81 5.80
CA LEU A 63 -1.97 -3.35 5.28
C LEU A 63 -0.80 -3.16 6.25
N LEU A 64 -0.69 -2.00 6.91
CA LEU A 64 0.33 -1.74 7.93
C LEU A 64 0.32 -2.84 9.00
N PHE A 65 -0.85 -3.13 9.57
CA PHE A 65 -0.98 -4.19 10.59
C PHE A 65 -0.75 -5.59 10.01
N ALA A 66 -1.25 -5.88 8.81
CA ALA A 66 -1.02 -7.17 8.15
C ALA A 66 0.49 -7.44 7.92
N VAL A 67 1.24 -6.41 7.48
CA VAL A 67 2.69 -6.49 7.30
C VAL A 67 3.41 -6.62 8.64
N GLN A 68 3.04 -5.80 9.64
CA GLN A 68 3.62 -5.84 10.99
C GLN A 68 3.51 -7.23 11.64
N MET A 69 2.43 -7.98 11.38
CA MET A 69 2.25 -9.36 11.86
C MET A 69 3.13 -10.37 11.11
N GLY A 70 3.17 -10.33 9.77
CA GLY A 70 3.86 -11.34 8.95
C GLY A 70 5.37 -11.11 8.76
N PHE A 71 5.86 -9.87 8.89
CA PHE A 71 7.19 -9.46 8.42
C PHE A 71 8.35 -10.28 9.02
N ARG A 72 8.28 -10.65 10.31
CA ARG A 72 9.31 -11.46 10.98
C ARG A 72 9.19 -12.98 10.73
N ILE A 73 8.21 -13.43 9.95
CA ILE A 73 7.92 -14.87 9.75
C ILE A 73 8.02 -15.26 8.27
N SER A 74 7.36 -14.53 7.38
CA SER A 74 7.35 -14.77 5.93
C SER A 74 8.04 -13.69 5.11
N GLY A 75 8.31 -12.53 5.72
CA GLY A 75 8.60 -11.27 5.01
C GLY A 75 7.35 -10.45 4.68
N ALA A 76 6.14 -10.97 4.94
CA ALA A 76 4.84 -10.37 4.64
C ALA A 76 4.72 -9.89 3.18
N HIS A 77 4.69 -10.82 2.24
CA HIS A 77 4.50 -10.48 0.82
C HIS A 77 3.03 -10.10 0.54
N LEU A 78 2.11 -10.90 1.09
CA LEU A 78 0.64 -10.74 1.07
C LEU A 78 0.00 -10.59 -0.33
N ASN A 79 0.79 -10.84 -1.36
CA ASN A 79 0.52 -10.51 -2.74
C ASN A 79 1.36 -11.43 -3.66
N PRO A 80 0.72 -12.15 -4.61
CA PRO A 80 1.42 -12.94 -5.61
C PRO A 80 2.39 -12.13 -6.46
N ALA A 81 2.07 -10.87 -6.78
CA ALA A 81 2.89 -10.00 -7.61
C ALA A 81 4.16 -9.51 -6.87
N VAL A 82 4.04 -9.19 -5.57
CA VAL A 82 5.20 -8.92 -4.69
C VAL A 82 6.10 -10.15 -4.61
N SER A 83 5.49 -11.32 -4.40
CA SER A 83 6.21 -12.60 -4.38
C SER A 83 6.91 -12.90 -5.70
N PHE A 84 6.30 -12.51 -6.82
CA PHE A 84 6.84 -12.73 -8.16
C PHE A 84 8.05 -11.84 -8.48
N PHE A 85 8.02 -10.53 -8.19
CA PHE A 85 9.21 -9.71 -8.44
C PHE A 85 10.39 -10.14 -7.55
N LEU A 86 10.12 -10.50 -6.29
CA LEU A 86 11.13 -11.05 -5.37
C LEU A 86 11.71 -12.39 -5.88
N PHE A 87 10.90 -13.21 -6.56
CA PHE A 87 11.39 -14.37 -7.29
C PHE A 87 12.28 -13.98 -8.50
N THR A 88 11.89 -12.98 -9.31
CA THR A 88 12.75 -12.52 -10.44
C THR A 88 14.09 -11.93 -10.01
N GLN A 89 14.16 -11.30 -8.84
CA GLN A 89 15.41 -10.81 -8.24
C GLN A 89 16.21 -11.93 -7.53
N GLY A 90 15.68 -13.16 -7.49
CA GLY A 90 16.27 -14.32 -6.82
C GLY A 90 16.28 -14.24 -5.29
N LYS A 91 15.46 -13.36 -4.69
CA LYS A 91 15.33 -13.19 -3.23
C LYS A 91 14.53 -14.33 -2.57
N ILE A 92 13.69 -15.04 -3.35
CA ILE A 92 13.03 -16.31 -2.99
C ILE A 92 13.17 -17.37 -4.11
N ASN A 93 12.94 -18.64 -3.79
CA ASN A 93 12.91 -19.73 -4.77
C ASN A 93 11.47 -20.05 -5.27
N ALA A 94 11.37 -20.81 -6.35
CA ALA A 94 10.09 -21.15 -7.00
C ALA A 94 9.10 -21.90 -6.10
N LEU A 95 9.59 -22.78 -5.21
CA LEU A 95 8.73 -23.52 -4.28
C LEU A 95 8.11 -22.58 -3.22
N ARG A 96 8.92 -21.67 -2.64
CA ARG A 96 8.41 -20.64 -1.71
C ARG A 96 7.42 -19.72 -2.42
N PHE A 97 7.69 -19.33 -3.67
CA PHE A 97 6.76 -18.57 -4.50
C PHE A 97 5.40 -19.27 -4.67
N ILE A 98 5.39 -20.51 -5.19
CA ILE A 98 4.14 -21.27 -5.44
C ILE A 98 3.33 -21.46 -4.14
N VAL A 99 4.01 -21.87 -3.05
CA VAL A 99 3.36 -22.05 -1.75
C VAL A 99 2.78 -20.74 -1.21
N PHE A 100 3.47 -19.62 -1.37
CA PHE A 100 2.96 -18.30 -0.98
C PHE A 100 1.73 -17.92 -1.80
N VAL A 101 1.73 -18.11 -3.12
CA VAL A 101 0.56 -17.80 -3.97
C VAL A 101 -0.67 -18.61 -3.57
N VAL A 102 -0.51 -19.90 -3.27
CA VAL A 102 -1.61 -20.74 -2.77
C VAL A 102 -2.11 -20.24 -1.40
N ALA A 103 -1.20 -20.00 -0.46
CA ALA A 103 -1.53 -19.52 0.89
C ALA A 103 -2.25 -18.16 0.87
N GLN A 104 -1.76 -17.21 0.07
CA GLN A 104 -2.33 -15.87 -0.10
C GLN A 104 -3.77 -15.95 -0.65
N ASN A 105 -4.02 -16.80 -1.65
CA ASN A 105 -5.36 -16.96 -2.22
C ASN A 105 -6.36 -17.60 -1.24
N ILE A 106 -5.94 -18.62 -0.47
CA ILE A 106 -6.77 -19.22 0.58
C ILE A 106 -7.05 -18.19 1.68
N GLY A 107 -6.04 -17.43 2.11
CA GLY A 107 -6.20 -16.33 3.05
C GLY A 107 -7.21 -15.30 2.56
N ALA A 108 -7.04 -14.82 1.33
CA ALA A 108 -7.93 -13.83 0.72
C ALA A 108 -9.39 -14.29 0.60
N PHE A 109 -9.62 -15.56 0.27
CA PHE A 109 -10.94 -16.19 0.30
C PHE A 109 -11.56 -16.17 1.71
N LEU A 110 -10.80 -16.59 2.72
CA LEU A 110 -11.26 -16.64 4.12
C LEU A 110 -11.51 -15.24 4.71
N GLY A 111 -10.73 -14.24 4.31
CA GLY A 111 -10.96 -12.84 4.67
C GLY A 111 -12.29 -12.31 4.10
N ALA A 112 -12.54 -12.53 2.81
CA ALA A 112 -13.79 -12.16 2.16
C ALA A 112 -15.02 -12.89 2.75
N LEU A 113 -14.90 -14.18 3.05
CA LEU A 113 -15.91 -14.96 3.76
C LEU A 113 -16.22 -14.36 5.14
N SER A 114 -15.18 -13.98 5.89
CA SER A 114 -15.32 -13.38 7.23
C SER A 114 -16.08 -12.05 7.17
N THR A 115 -15.78 -11.20 6.17
CA THR A 115 -16.53 -9.95 5.94
C THR A 115 -17.98 -10.22 5.55
N PHE A 116 -18.24 -11.21 4.69
CA PHE A 116 -19.62 -11.56 4.31
C PHE A 116 -20.44 -12.08 5.47
N ILE A 117 -19.84 -12.82 6.41
CA ILE A 117 -20.50 -13.25 7.65
C ILE A 117 -20.85 -12.02 8.51
N VAL A 118 -19.87 -11.13 8.76
CA VAL A 118 -20.08 -9.92 9.59
C VAL A 118 -21.10 -8.95 9.00
N TYR A 119 -21.16 -8.82 7.67
CA TYR A 119 -22.09 -7.93 6.98
C TYR A 119 -23.30 -8.64 6.35
N TYR A 120 -23.60 -9.91 6.71
CA TYR A 120 -24.58 -10.74 6.01
C TYR A 120 -25.96 -10.07 5.86
N ASP A 121 -26.51 -9.55 6.97
CA ASP A 121 -27.83 -8.93 6.97
C ASP A 121 -27.82 -7.58 6.24
N ALA A 122 -26.76 -6.77 6.43
CA ALA A 122 -26.62 -5.49 5.75
C ALA A 122 -26.51 -5.64 4.23
N ILE A 123 -25.73 -6.62 3.74
CA ILE A 123 -25.64 -6.97 2.32
C ILE A 123 -26.99 -7.50 1.82
N SER A 124 -27.62 -8.41 2.56
CA SER A 124 -28.91 -9.03 2.20
C SER A 124 -30.08 -8.04 2.15
N HIS A 125 -30.08 -7.03 3.01
CA HIS A 125 -31.01 -5.90 2.96
C HIS A 125 -30.69 -4.98 1.77
N PHE A 126 -29.41 -4.64 1.56
CA PHE A 126 -28.99 -3.75 0.47
C PHE A 126 -29.21 -4.34 -0.93
N ASP A 127 -29.02 -5.65 -1.14
CA ASP A 127 -29.17 -6.30 -2.45
C ASP A 127 -30.47 -7.13 -2.62
N ASN A 128 -31.41 -7.06 -1.66
CA ASN A 128 -32.62 -7.91 -1.61
C ASN A 128 -32.27 -9.42 -1.79
N ARG A 129 -31.19 -9.88 -1.15
CA ARG A 129 -30.63 -11.25 -1.26
C ARG A 129 -30.26 -11.68 -2.69
N THR A 130 -30.26 -10.77 -3.67
CA THR A 130 -30.11 -11.09 -5.10
C THR A 130 -28.65 -11.13 -5.57
N ARG A 131 -27.69 -10.71 -4.73
CA ARG A 131 -26.23 -10.84 -4.98
C ARG A 131 -25.79 -10.23 -6.33
N TYR A 132 -26.11 -8.95 -6.54
CA TYR A 132 -25.81 -8.26 -7.79
C TYR A 132 -24.29 -8.03 -8.01
N VAL A 133 -23.82 -8.39 -9.20
CA VAL A 133 -22.44 -8.10 -9.65
C VAL A 133 -22.29 -6.69 -10.23
N SER A 134 -23.36 -6.09 -10.75
CA SER A 134 -23.33 -4.79 -11.42
C SER A 134 -24.69 -4.10 -11.41
N GLY A 135 -24.72 -2.78 -11.29
CA GLY A 135 -25.94 -1.96 -11.20
C GLY A 135 -26.01 -1.21 -9.86
N PRO A 136 -27.09 -0.43 -9.60
CA PRO A 136 -27.18 0.42 -8.40
C PRO A 136 -27.16 -0.32 -7.06
N ARG A 137 -27.57 -1.60 -7.05
CA ARG A 137 -27.59 -2.48 -5.87
C ARG A 137 -26.46 -3.52 -5.88
N ALA A 138 -25.39 -3.27 -6.63
CA ALA A 138 -24.23 -4.17 -6.70
C ALA A 138 -23.52 -4.29 -5.34
N THR A 139 -23.16 -5.53 -5.00
CA THR A 139 -22.48 -5.91 -3.75
C THR A 139 -21.22 -6.73 -3.99
N ALA A 140 -21.00 -7.29 -5.18
CA ALA A 140 -19.78 -8.03 -5.52
C ALA A 140 -18.50 -7.17 -5.45
N ASN A 141 -18.65 -5.86 -5.69
CA ASN A 141 -17.62 -4.84 -5.61
C ASN A 141 -17.15 -4.50 -4.17
N ILE A 142 -17.82 -5.04 -3.14
CA ILE A 142 -17.27 -5.09 -1.77
C ILE A 142 -16.00 -5.95 -1.76
N PHE A 143 -16.05 -7.09 -2.46
CA PHE A 143 -15.09 -8.17 -2.36
C PHE A 143 -14.00 -8.11 -3.44
N ALA A 144 -14.40 -8.13 -4.72
CA ALA A 144 -13.50 -8.12 -5.87
C ALA A 144 -13.64 -6.81 -6.68
N THR A 145 -12.64 -6.49 -7.50
CA THR A 145 -12.63 -5.25 -8.30
C THR A 145 -13.47 -5.35 -9.57
N TYR A 146 -14.00 -4.22 -10.05
CA TYR A 146 -14.72 -4.14 -11.33
C TYR A 146 -14.46 -2.76 -11.98
N PRO A 147 -14.25 -2.68 -13.30
CA PRO A 147 -13.85 -1.47 -14.00
C PRO A 147 -15.03 -0.53 -14.27
N GLN A 148 -14.77 0.78 -14.27
CA GLN A 148 -15.76 1.82 -14.57
C GLN A 148 -16.28 1.75 -16.02
N PRO A 149 -17.50 2.24 -16.30
CA PRO A 149 -18.10 2.17 -17.63
C PRO A 149 -17.21 2.66 -18.78
N HIS A 150 -16.43 3.72 -18.56
CA HIS A 150 -15.54 4.31 -19.56
C HIS A 150 -14.31 3.46 -19.91
N LEU A 151 -13.87 2.57 -19.01
CA LEU A 151 -12.58 1.88 -19.13
C LEU A 151 -12.68 0.67 -20.07
N SER A 152 -11.80 0.59 -21.06
CA SER A 152 -11.67 -0.53 -21.98
C SER A 152 -10.83 -1.68 -21.39
N THR A 153 -10.76 -2.79 -22.12
CA THR A 153 -9.84 -3.90 -21.78
C THR A 153 -8.38 -3.46 -21.85
N PHE A 154 -8.01 -2.58 -22.79
CA PHE A 154 -6.63 -2.10 -22.94
C PHE A 154 -6.26 -1.06 -21.88
N GLY A 155 -7.16 -0.11 -21.59
CA GLY A 155 -7.04 0.81 -20.46
C GLY A 155 -6.89 0.05 -19.13
N GLY A 156 -7.68 -1.01 -18.91
CA GLY A 156 -7.56 -1.88 -17.74
C GLY A 156 -6.23 -2.63 -17.61
N ILE A 157 -5.62 -3.03 -18.73
CA ILE A 157 -4.27 -3.64 -18.72
C ILE A 157 -3.23 -2.59 -18.28
N ILE A 158 -3.24 -1.40 -18.90
CA ILE A 158 -2.32 -0.30 -18.57
C ILE A 158 -2.46 0.09 -17.10
N ASP A 159 -3.70 0.31 -16.64
CA ASP A 159 -4.06 0.67 -15.27
C ASP A 159 -3.47 -0.30 -14.23
N GLN A 160 -3.69 -1.61 -14.41
CA GLN A 160 -3.23 -2.63 -13.46
C GLN A 160 -1.72 -2.94 -13.57
N VAL A 161 -1.09 -2.77 -14.74
CA VAL A 161 0.38 -2.77 -14.86
C VAL A 161 0.96 -1.58 -14.12
N ALA A 162 0.48 -0.36 -14.37
CA ALA A 162 1.07 0.87 -13.88
C ALA A 162 0.87 1.06 -12.36
N GLY A 163 -0.32 0.79 -11.84
CA GLY A 163 -0.59 0.82 -10.40
C GLY A 163 0.26 -0.20 -9.61
N THR A 164 0.46 -1.40 -10.15
CA THR A 164 1.31 -2.40 -9.50
C THR A 164 2.81 -2.11 -9.66
N ALA A 165 3.20 -1.40 -10.72
CA ALA A 165 4.56 -0.89 -10.86
C ALA A 165 4.89 0.10 -9.74
N VAL A 166 4.01 1.06 -9.41
CA VAL A 166 4.22 1.96 -8.26
C VAL A 166 4.26 1.21 -6.94
N LEU A 167 3.38 0.23 -6.73
CA LEU A 167 3.43 -0.62 -5.54
C LEU A 167 4.79 -1.31 -5.38
N CYS A 168 5.32 -1.95 -6.43
CA CYS A 168 6.53 -2.75 -6.30
C CYS A 168 7.82 -1.93 -6.37
N LEU A 169 7.80 -0.78 -7.06
CA LEU A 169 8.82 0.28 -6.96
C LEU A 169 8.91 0.79 -5.51
N GLY A 170 7.77 1.16 -4.91
CA GLY A 170 7.70 1.65 -3.55
C GLY A 170 8.12 0.60 -2.51
N VAL A 171 7.63 -0.64 -2.64
CA VAL A 171 8.05 -1.75 -1.76
C VAL A 171 9.54 -2.03 -1.89
N ALA A 172 10.12 -2.00 -3.10
CA ALA A 172 11.58 -2.12 -3.28
C ALA A 172 12.33 -0.97 -2.60
N ALA A 173 11.91 0.28 -2.81
CA ALA A 173 12.50 1.46 -2.18
C ALA A 173 12.41 1.48 -0.64
N ILE A 174 11.31 0.97 -0.07
CA ILE A 174 11.09 0.92 1.38
C ILE A 174 11.86 -0.24 2.03
N THR A 175 11.91 -1.40 1.36
CA THR A 175 12.59 -2.59 1.90
C THR A 175 14.12 -2.57 1.72
N ASP A 176 14.64 -1.72 0.83
CA ASP A 176 16.07 -1.57 0.65
C ASP A 176 16.77 -0.94 1.88
N ARG A 177 17.62 -1.73 2.53
CA ARG A 177 18.46 -1.30 3.66
C ARG A 177 19.39 -0.14 3.30
N ARG A 178 19.77 0.01 2.02
CA ARG A 178 20.60 1.12 1.52
C ARG A 178 19.89 2.47 1.69
N ASN A 179 18.56 2.53 1.70
CA ASN A 179 17.78 3.74 2.01
C ASN A 179 17.71 4.06 3.53
N ARG A 180 18.27 3.21 4.41
CA ARG A 180 18.33 3.40 5.88
C ARG A 180 16.98 3.60 6.60
N ILE A 181 15.84 3.30 5.97
CA ILE A 181 14.53 3.31 6.64
C ILE A 181 14.55 2.29 7.79
N PRO A 182 14.26 2.69 9.05
CA PRO A 182 14.25 1.77 10.18
C PRO A 182 13.26 0.61 9.97
N PRO A 183 13.63 -0.66 10.19
CA PRO A 183 12.76 -1.79 9.87
C PRO A 183 11.43 -1.86 10.64
N PHE A 184 11.29 -1.12 11.74
CA PHE A 184 10.00 -0.99 12.45
C PHE A 184 9.07 0.07 11.84
N LEU A 185 9.57 0.94 10.95
CA LEU A 185 8.77 1.90 10.18
C LEU A 185 8.40 1.39 8.78
N GLN A 186 9.11 0.38 8.25
CA GLN A 186 8.82 -0.20 6.93
C GLN A 186 7.34 -0.60 6.75
N PRO A 187 6.64 -1.23 7.72
CA PRO A 187 5.21 -1.53 7.60
C PRO A 187 4.34 -0.27 7.49
N SER A 188 4.70 0.82 8.20
CA SER A 188 4.00 2.10 8.13
C SER A 188 4.16 2.79 6.77
N PHE A 189 5.38 2.78 6.22
CA PHE A 189 5.61 3.28 4.86
C PHE A 189 4.91 2.44 3.79
N ILE A 190 4.83 1.12 3.95
CA ILE A 190 4.07 0.22 3.05
C ILE A 190 2.56 0.48 3.16
N GLY A 191 2.04 0.76 4.37
CA GLY A 191 0.66 1.19 4.57
C GLY A 191 0.36 2.52 3.87
N LEU A 192 1.21 3.54 4.06
CA LEU A 192 1.10 4.83 3.38
C LEU A 192 1.19 4.71 1.85
N LEU A 193 2.03 3.81 1.34
CA LEU A 193 2.11 3.50 -0.09
C LEU A 193 0.77 2.95 -0.62
N LEU A 194 0.07 2.07 0.10
CA LEU A 194 -1.27 1.62 -0.30
C LEU A 194 -2.32 2.74 -0.16
N THR A 195 -2.24 3.57 0.88
CA THR A 195 -3.10 4.76 1.03
C THR A 195 -3.02 5.66 -0.21
N VAL A 196 -1.82 6.02 -0.65
CA VAL A 196 -1.66 6.91 -1.81
C VAL A 196 -2.04 6.23 -3.12
N LEU A 197 -1.79 4.91 -3.27
CA LEU A 197 -2.29 4.11 -4.39
C LEU A 197 -3.82 4.17 -4.51
N GLY A 198 -4.54 4.13 -3.39
CA GLY A 198 -6.00 4.32 -3.33
C GLY A 198 -6.47 5.73 -3.70
N MET A 199 -5.61 6.75 -3.62
CA MET A 199 -5.90 8.14 -4.02
C MET A 199 -5.52 8.43 -5.48
N MET A 200 -4.51 7.75 -6.03
CA MET A 200 -3.94 8.04 -7.36
C MET A 200 -4.42 7.14 -8.51
N VAL A 201 -4.73 5.86 -8.27
CA VAL A 201 -5.04 4.86 -9.34
C VAL A 201 -6.29 4.03 -9.04
N ALA A 202 -7.21 4.55 -8.22
CA ALA A 202 -8.40 3.80 -7.83
C ALA A 202 -9.59 4.00 -8.77
N MET A 203 -9.78 5.19 -9.33
CA MET A 203 -11.00 5.55 -10.05
C MET A 203 -11.35 4.58 -11.17
N ASN A 204 -10.37 4.20 -11.99
CA ASN A 204 -10.57 3.37 -13.19
C ASN A 204 -11.11 1.97 -12.88
N ALA A 205 -10.46 1.23 -11.97
CA ALA A 205 -10.75 -0.18 -11.73
C ALA A 205 -10.57 -0.65 -10.27
N GLY A 206 -10.50 0.25 -9.30
CA GLY A 206 -10.45 -0.12 -7.88
C GLY A 206 -9.12 -0.72 -7.43
N TYR A 207 -8.01 -0.32 -8.06
CA TYR A 207 -6.62 -0.58 -7.64
C TYR A 207 -6.38 -2.02 -7.14
N ALA A 208 -6.70 -3.03 -7.95
CA ALA A 208 -6.61 -4.43 -7.51
C ALA A 208 -5.17 -4.80 -7.10
N ILE A 209 -4.18 -4.55 -7.96
CA ILE A 209 -2.70 -4.59 -7.77
C ILE A 209 -2.10 -5.81 -7.04
N ASN A 210 -2.93 -6.83 -6.79
CA ASN A 210 -2.64 -8.00 -5.99
C ASN A 210 -3.58 -9.13 -6.45
N PRO A 211 -3.07 -10.15 -7.16
CA PRO A 211 -3.88 -11.24 -7.69
C PRO A 211 -4.67 -12.01 -6.64
N ALA A 212 -4.16 -12.16 -5.41
CA ALA A 212 -4.88 -12.85 -4.34
C ALA A 212 -6.04 -12.00 -3.80
N ARG A 213 -5.85 -10.68 -3.68
CA ARG A 213 -6.88 -9.70 -3.28
C ARG A 213 -8.06 -9.62 -4.25
N ASP A 214 -7.95 -10.19 -5.44
CA ASP A 214 -9.04 -10.22 -6.42
C ASP A 214 -9.55 -11.65 -6.68
N PHE A 215 -8.67 -12.62 -6.94
CA PHE A 215 -9.07 -13.99 -7.30
C PHE A 215 -9.70 -14.76 -6.13
N GLY A 216 -9.11 -14.72 -4.93
CA GLY A 216 -9.69 -15.36 -3.74
C GLY A 216 -11.12 -14.86 -3.44
N PRO A 217 -11.36 -13.54 -3.40
CA PRO A 217 -12.70 -12.97 -3.25
C PRO A 217 -13.67 -13.24 -4.41
N ARG A 218 -13.20 -13.46 -5.66
CA ARG A 218 -14.06 -13.96 -6.76
C ARG A 218 -14.50 -15.40 -6.54
N LEU A 219 -13.59 -16.29 -6.13
CA LEU A 219 -13.94 -17.66 -5.77
C LEU A 219 -14.93 -17.69 -4.61
N PHE A 220 -14.74 -16.84 -3.60
CA PHE A 220 -15.70 -16.70 -2.50
C PHE A 220 -17.08 -16.21 -3.00
N THR A 221 -17.13 -15.13 -3.80
CA THR A 221 -18.41 -14.59 -4.27
C THR A 221 -19.15 -15.53 -5.25
N LEU A 222 -18.43 -16.34 -6.03
CA LEU A 222 -19.05 -17.43 -6.79
C LEU A 222 -19.82 -18.40 -5.87
N CYS A 223 -19.21 -18.82 -4.77
CA CYS A 223 -19.84 -19.69 -3.77
C CYS A 223 -20.97 -18.98 -2.99
N ALA A 224 -20.86 -17.67 -2.75
CA ALA A 224 -21.84 -16.88 -1.99
C ALA A 224 -23.10 -16.45 -2.78
N GLY A 225 -23.35 -17.07 -3.94
CA GLY A 225 -24.58 -16.88 -4.72
C GLY A 225 -24.53 -15.77 -5.79
N TYR A 226 -23.39 -15.11 -6.02
CA TYR A 226 -23.26 -14.12 -7.11
C TYR A 226 -23.17 -14.78 -8.50
N GLY A 227 -22.95 -16.11 -8.55
CA GLY A 227 -22.88 -16.91 -9.76
C GLY A 227 -21.69 -16.59 -10.68
N TRP A 228 -21.64 -17.24 -11.84
CA TRP A 228 -20.52 -17.12 -12.80
C TRP A 228 -20.27 -15.71 -13.34
N ARG A 229 -21.21 -14.76 -13.14
CA ARG A 229 -21.09 -13.36 -13.54
C ARG A 229 -19.90 -12.63 -12.89
N VAL A 230 -19.39 -13.11 -11.75
CA VAL A 230 -18.16 -12.57 -11.13
C VAL A 230 -16.89 -12.82 -11.95
N PHE A 231 -16.92 -13.82 -12.85
CA PHE A 231 -15.86 -14.12 -13.80
C PHE A 231 -16.22 -13.69 -15.23
N SER A 232 -17.47 -13.89 -15.66
CA SER A 232 -17.91 -13.56 -17.04
C SER A 232 -18.21 -12.08 -17.28
N TYR A 233 -18.03 -11.20 -16.29
CA TYR A 233 -18.25 -9.75 -16.42
C TYR A 233 -17.56 -9.14 -17.66
N ARG A 234 -18.35 -8.40 -18.46
CA ARG A 234 -18.00 -7.90 -19.81
C ARG A 234 -17.45 -8.97 -20.75
N ASN A 235 -18.13 -10.11 -20.84
CA ASN A 235 -17.77 -11.25 -21.69
C ASN A 235 -16.34 -11.75 -21.38
N TYR A 236 -16.09 -12.03 -20.10
CA TYR A 236 -14.80 -12.50 -19.54
C TYR A 236 -13.61 -11.52 -19.67
N LYS A 237 -13.82 -10.30 -20.18
CA LYS A 237 -12.75 -9.33 -20.45
C LYS A 237 -12.10 -8.71 -19.21
N TRP A 238 -12.62 -8.93 -18.00
CA TRP A 238 -12.06 -8.34 -16.78
C TRP A 238 -11.25 -9.30 -15.90
N PHE A 239 -11.81 -10.45 -15.50
CA PHE A 239 -11.36 -11.19 -14.31
C PHE A 239 -9.87 -11.57 -14.28
N TRP A 240 -9.25 -11.76 -15.44
CA TRP A 240 -7.84 -12.15 -15.57
C TRP A 240 -6.87 -10.97 -15.52
N ILE A 241 -7.33 -9.74 -15.83
CA ILE A 241 -6.51 -8.52 -15.79
C ILE A 241 -5.91 -8.30 -14.39
N PRO A 242 -6.68 -8.24 -13.29
CA PRO A 242 -6.13 -8.07 -11.94
C PRO A 242 -5.37 -9.31 -11.42
N ILE A 243 -5.28 -10.39 -12.21
CA ILE A 243 -4.51 -11.60 -11.88
C ILE A 243 -3.15 -11.61 -12.61
N ILE A 244 -3.13 -11.23 -13.90
CA ILE A 244 -1.94 -11.32 -14.76
C ILE A 244 -1.21 -9.98 -14.87
N CYS A 245 -1.93 -8.87 -15.07
CA CYS A 245 -1.33 -7.56 -15.31
C CYS A 245 -0.53 -7.04 -14.09
N PRO A 246 -0.96 -7.25 -12.82
CA PRO A 246 -0.13 -6.96 -11.66
C PRO A 246 1.20 -7.71 -11.62
N MET A 247 1.27 -8.95 -12.13
CA MET A 247 2.53 -9.72 -12.17
C MET A 247 3.56 -9.05 -13.10
N ILE A 248 3.10 -8.52 -14.23
CA ILE A 248 3.91 -7.76 -15.19
C ILE A 248 4.33 -6.42 -14.57
N GLY A 249 3.37 -5.68 -14.00
CA GLY A 249 3.62 -4.40 -13.34
C GLY A 249 4.63 -4.50 -12.19
N ALA A 250 4.54 -5.56 -11.38
CA ALA A 250 5.45 -5.78 -10.26
C ALA A 250 6.92 -5.93 -10.69
N VAL A 251 7.17 -6.66 -11.77
CA VAL A 251 8.51 -6.78 -12.35
C VAL A 251 8.97 -5.41 -12.87
N ILE A 252 8.16 -4.73 -13.68
CA ILE A 252 8.51 -3.40 -14.23
C ILE A 252 8.86 -2.41 -13.10
N GLY A 253 8.02 -2.31 -12.06
CA GLY A 253 8.22 -1.40 -10.94
C GLY A 253 9.49 -1.67 -10.13
N ALA A 254 9.70 -2.92 -9.72
CA ALA A 254 10.86 -3.29 -8.91
C ALA A 254 12.19 -3.14 -9.68
N TRP A 255 12.19 -3.40 -10.99
CA TRP A 255 13.38 -3.23 -11.83
C TRP A 255 13.62 -1.76 -12.21
N LEU A 256 12.58 -0.95 -12.43
CA LEU A 256 12.72 0.51 -12.56
C LEU A 256 13.37 1.11 -11.31
N TYR A 257 12.97 0.68 -10.10
CA TYR A 257 13.63 1.10 -8.88
C TYR A 257 15.13 0.76 -8.90
N GLU A 258 15.52 -0.49 -9.17
CA GLU A 258 16.95 -0.87 -9.14
C GLU A 258 17.75 -0.13 -10.23
N PHE A 259 17.23 0.03 -11.45
CA PHE A 259 17.94 0.72 -12.54
C PHE A 259 18.13 2.23 -12.29
N PHE A 260 17.09 2.94 -11.86
CA PHE A 260 17.18 4.39 -11.65
C PHE A 260 17.80 4.75 -10.29
N ILE A 261 17.55 3.95 -9.24
CA ILE A 261 17.88 4.29 -7.85
C ILE A 261 18.68 3.20 -7.12
N GLY A 262 18.20 1.96 -7.06
CA GLY A 262 18.77 0.92 -6.18
C GLY A 262 20.24 0.59 -6.46
N PHE A 263 20.62 0.45 -7.73
CA PHE A 263 22.03 0.28 -8.11
C PHE A 263 22.88 1.52 -7.83
N HIS A 264 22.25 2.69 -7.73
CA HIS A 264 22.85 4.01 -7.59
C HIS A 264 22.94 4.54 -6.15
N ILE A 265 22.33 3.89 -5.15
CA ILE A 265 22.58 4.28 -3.75
C ILE A 265 24.06 3.95 -3.41
N PRO A 266 24.84 4.92 -2.88
CA PRO A 266 26.22 4.67 -2.45
C PRO A 266 26.29 3.61 -1.36
N ASP A 267 27.32 2.74 -1.42
CA ASP A 267 27.54 1.75 -0.36
C ASP A 267 27.95 2.39 0.95
N ASP A 268 27.22 2.04 1.99
CA ASP A 268 27.52 2.40 3.37
C ASP A 268 28.67 1.52 3.89
N PRO A 269 29.77 2.07 4.44
CA PRO A 269 30.89 1.30 4.97
C PRO A 269 30.48 0.17 5.91
N GLU A 270 29.43 0.35 6.72
CA GLU A 270 28.90 -0.71 7.60
C GLU A 270 28.33 -1.89 6.78
N THR A 271 27.51 -1.63 5.76
CA THR A 271 26.98 -2.69 4.89
C THR A 271 28.08 -3.34 4.05
N SER A 272 29.03 -2.56 3.53
CA SER A 272 30.17 -3.09 2.76
C SER A 272 31.08 -3.98 3.61
N TYR A 273 31.32 -3.63 4.88
CA TYR A 273 32.05 -4.46 5.83
C TYR A 273 31.34 -5.78 6.11
N ILE A 274 30.03 -5.75 6.37
CA ILE A 274 29.22 -6.96 6.58
C ILE A 274 29.28 -7.85 5.33
N HIS A 275 29.08 -7.29 4.13
CA HIS A 275 29.16 -8.04 2.87
C HIS A 275 30.53 -8.69 2.66
N LYS A 276 31.62 -7.94 2.81
CA LYS A 276 32.99 -8.48 2.69
C LYS A 276 33.26 -9.60 3.70
N LYS A 277 32.78 -9.46 4.94
CA LYS A 277 32.97 -10.45 6.02
C LYS A 277 32.16 -11.73 5.80
N ILE A 278 30.92 -11.62 5.31
CA ILE A 278 30.09 -12.77 4.92
C ILE A 278 30.71 -13.47 3.69
N PHE A 279 31.11 -12.71 2.67
CA PHE A 279 31.66 -13.26 1.42
C PHE A 279 33.01 -13.97 1.65
N HIS A 280 33.89 -13.43 2.50
CA HIS A 280 35.11 -14.12 2.92
C HIS A 280 34.81 -15.41 3.69
N LYS A 281 33.86 -15.40 4.64
CA LYS A 281 33.46 -16.60 5.38
C LYS A 281 32.91 -17.68 4.43
N TYR A 282 32.04 -17.31 3.50
CA TYR A 282 31.48 -18.22 2.51
C TYR A 282 32.54 -18.77 1.54
N ARG A 283 33.55 -17.96 1.17
CA ARG A 283 34.68 -18.38 0.34
C ARG A 283 35.59 -19.38 1.08
N SER A 284 35.83 -19.15 2.38
CA SER A 284 36.58 -20.06 3.26
C SER A 284 35.88 -21.41 3.37
N THR A 285 34.62 -21.42 3.83
CA THR A 285 33.85 -22.67 4.00
C THR A 285 33.64 -23.42 2.69
N ARG A 286 33.54 -22.73 1.54
CA ARG A 286 33.53 -23.39 0.22
C ARG A 286 34.89 -23.96 -0.18
N HIS A 287 36.02 -23.35 0.21
CA HIS A 287 37.34 -23.94 0.03
C HIS A 287 37.54 -25.14 0.94
N GLU A 288 37.19 -25.05 2.22
CA GLU A 288 37.23 -26.14 3.20
C GLU A 288 36.46 -27.37 2.67
N ILE A 289 35.21 -27.22 2.23
CA ILE A 289 34.40 -28.32 1.67
C ILE A 289 34.97 -28.87 0.35
N LEU A 290 35.66 -28.06 -0.46
CA LEU A 290 36.31 -28.52 -1.70
C LEU A 290 37.64 -29.25 -1.43
N ILE A 291 38.38 -28.82 -0.41
CA ILE A 291 39.59 -29.48 0.09
C ILE A 291 39.21 -30.81 0.73
N GLU A 292 38.22 -30.83 1.63
CA GLU A 292 37.71 -32.06 2.26
C GLU A 292 37.20 -33.08 1.23
N LYS A 293 36.57 -32.63 0.14
CA LYS A 293 36.17 -33.51 -0.98
C LYS A 293 37.34 -34.02 -1.82
N LYS A 294 38.45 -33.28 -1.93
CA LYS A 294 39.70 -33.75 -2.56
C LYS A 294 40.55 -34.63 -1.63
N ALA A 295 40.43 -34.44 -0.31
CA ALA A 295 41.26 -35.09 0.70
C ALA A 295 40.73 -36.47 1.17
N ARG A 296 39.66 -37.01 0.54
CA ARG A 296 39.18 -38.37 0.83
C ARG A 296 40.02 -39.40 0.09
N PRO A 297 40.79 -40.28 0.78
CA PRO A 297 41.46 -41.40 0.14
C PRO A 297 40.44 -42.44 -0.32
N SER A 298 40.83 -43.26 -1.30
CA SER A 298 40.06 -44.44 -1.71
C SER A 298 39.89 -45.40 -0.52
N ARG A 299 38.63 -45.70 -0.16
CA ARG A 299 38.31 -46.59 0.98
C ARG A 299 38.63 -48.05 0.66
N GLY A 300 39.86 -48.47 0.97
CA GLY A 300 40.17 -49.88 1.22
C GLY A 300 39.36 -50.42 2.40
N ARG A 301 38.93 -51.69 2.33
CA ARG A 301 38.09 -52.36 3.35
C ARG A 301 38.97 -53.20 4.29
N ILE A 302 39.25 -52.70 5.50
CA ILE A 302 39.95 -53.45 6.57
C ILE A 302 39.15 -53.38 7.88
N ARG A 303 39.30 -54.40 8.74
CA ARG A 303 38.42 -54.74 9.87
C ARG A 303 39.23 -55.20 11.09
N VAL A 304 39.31 -54.36 12.13
CA VAL A 304 39.99 -54.62 13.42
C VAL A 304 39.10 -53.99 14.50
N ARG A 305 38.47 -54.70 15.46
CA ARG A 305 38.92 -55.65 16.50
C ARG A 305 39.55 -54.92 17.71
N LEU A 306 38.78 -54.78 18.78
CA LEU A 306 39.20 -54.14 20.04
C LEU A 306 39.85 -55.15 21.00
N SER A 307 40.90 -54.72 21.69
CA SER A 307 41.37 -55.24 22.97
C SER A 307 42.15 -54.12 23.70
N CYS A 308 42.28 -54.22 25.01
CA CYS A 308 42.93 -53.22 25.87
C CYS A 308 44.44 -53.48 26.03
N ASP A 309 45.16 -52.52 26.61
CA ASP A 309 45.92 -52.70 27.87
C ASP A 309 46.23 -51.32 28.51
N CYS A 310 46.89 -51.29 29.68
CA CYS A 310 46.68 -50.28 30.74
C CYS A 310 47.96 -49.56 31.25
N ASP A 311 47.77 -48.78 32.34
CA ASP A 311 48.74 -48.30 33.35
C ASP A 311 49.65 -47.09 33.00
N ALA A 312 49.92 -46.13 33.90
CA ALA A 312 49.40 -45.78 35.26
C ALA A 312 49.69 -44.25 35.52
N THR A 313 49.74 -43.59 36.71
CA THR A 313 49.81 -43.97 38.14
C THR A 313 49.43 -42.77 39.06
N SER A 314 48.86 -43.04 40.25
CA SER A 314 48.85 -42.17 41.47
C SER A 314 48.03 -40.85 41.45
N SER A 315 47.39 -40.36 42.53
CA SER A 315 47.32 -40.77 43.95
C SER A 315 45.91 -40.60 44.56
N TYR A 316 45.65 -41.21 45.73
CA TYR A 316 44.35 -41.32 46.44
C TYR A 316 44.37 -40.51 47.78
N PRO A 317 43.27 -40.33 48.59
CA PRO A 317 42.46 -41.42 49.17
C PRO A 317 40.94 -41.22 49.50
N SER A 318 40.16 -42.27 49.21
CA SER A 318 39.05 -42.82 50.04
C SER A 318 37.72 -42.00 50.19
N SER A 319 36.55 -42.62 50.42
CA SER A 319 36.24 -44.00 50.84
C SER A 319 34.88 -44.54 50.32
N TYR A 320 34.80 -45.87 50.07
CA TYR A 320 33.65 -46.82 50.19
C TYR A 320 32.30 -46.55 49.46
N ARG A 321 31.51 -47.54 49.01
CA ARG A 321 31.67 -49.02 48.82
C ARG A 321 30.64 -49.53 47.77
N ARG A 322 31.02 -50.62 47.06
CA ARG A 322 30.30 -51.55 46.12
C ARG A 322 28.76 -51.72 46.32
N THR A 323 27.93 -52.15 45.35
CA THR A 323 28.04 -53.34 44.43
C THR A 323 27.16 -53.30 43.15
N HIS A 324 27.65 -53.95 42.06
CA HIS A 324 27.03 -55.02 41.20
C HIS A 324 25.48 -55.19 41.08
N SER A 325 24.88 -55.69 39.98
CA SER A 325 25.41 -56.28 38.72
C SER A 325 24.38 -56.50 37.58
N GLN A 326 24.88 -56.47 36.33
CA GLN A 326 24.60 -57.40 35.20
C GLN A 326 23.16 -57.77 34.72
N SER A 327 22.93 -57.44 33.43
CA SER A 327 22.64 -58.39 32.32
C SER A 327 21.22 -58.91 31.99
N HIS A 328 21.14 -59.30 30.71
CA HIS A 328 20.22 -60.21 30.04
C HIS A 328 18.80 -59.77 29.66
N ALA A 329 18.33 -60.42 28.59
CA ALA A 329 17.03 -60.25 27.98
C ALA A 329 16.44 -61.65 27.75
N SER A 330 15.18 -61.85 28.12
CA SER A 330 14.33 -62.91 27.58
C SER A 330 12.85 -62.56 27.78
N SER A 331 12.02 -62.94 26.83
CA SER A 331 10.55 -62.94 26.96
C SER A 331 10.08 -64.12 27.81
N ILE A 332 8.95 -63.99 28.51
CA ILE A 332 7.90 -65.03 28.61
C ILE A 332 6.60 -64.51 29.28
N ASN A 333 5.49 -64.87 28.64
CA ASN A 333 4.06 -64.97 28.99
C ASN A 333 3.49 -64.53 30.38
N CYS A 334 2.37 -63.79 30.33
CA CYS A 334 1.00 -64.06 30.87
C CYS A 334 0.74 -64.74 32.24
N PRO A 335 -0.52 -64.75 32.78
CA PRO A 335 -1.68 -63.85 32.62
C PRO A 335 -2.22 -63.35 34.00
N PHE A 336 -3.33 -62.60 34.03
CA PHE A 336 -4.40 -62.75 35.05
C PHE A 336 -5.68 -61.97 34.66
N ASP A 337 -6.83 -62.41 35.16
CA ASP A 337 -8.17 -61.82 35.02
C ASP A 337 -8.98 -62.12 36.30
N PHE A 338 -9.83 -61.20 36.78
CA PHE A 338 -10.88 -61.47 37.79
C PHE A 338 -11.82 -60.26 38.08
N SER A 339 -13.12 -60.40 37.75
CA SER A 339 -14.32 -59.87 38.46
C SER A 339 -14.55 -58.37 38.73
N ASP A 340 -15.78 -57.88 38.99
CA ASP A 340 -17.17 -58.22 38.58
C ASP A 340 -18.12 -57.11 39.10
N SER A 341 -19.39 -57.12 38.66
CA SER A 341 -20.58 -56.46 39.24
C SER A 341 -20.77 -54.95 38.98
N ARG A 342 -21.99 -54.44 38.74
CA ARG A 342 -23.34 -55.03 38.49
C ARG A 342 -24.15 -54.02 37.62
N ARG A 343 -24.88 -54.47 36.58
CA ARG A 343 -26.37 -54.65 36.47
C ARG A 343 -27.23 -53.40 36.81
N SER A 344 -28.36 -53.10 36.15
CA SER A 344 -29.25 -53.89 35.25
C SER A 344 -29.97 -52.94 34.24
N GLN A 345 -30.21 -53.31 32.97
CA GLN A 345 -31.47 -53.88 32.38
C GLN A 345 -32.71 -52.94 32.44
N SER A 346 -33.67 -52.94 31.50
CA SER A 346 -34.07 -53.93 30.46
C SER A 346 -34.60 -53.25 29.16
N ARG A 347 -34.45 -53.85 27.96
CA ARG A 347 -35.47 -54.52 27.11
C ARG A 347 -36.85 -53.81 26.99
N GLY A 348 -37.49 -53.72 25.81
CA GLY A 348 -37.07 -54.15 24.45
C GLY A 348 -38.21 -54.17 23.42
N THR A 349 -37.89 -54.62 22.19
CA THR A 349 -38.78 -55.22 21.14
C THR A 349 -40.21 -54.70 20.89
N ASN A 350 -40.48 -54.29 19.64
CA ASN A 350 -41.52 -54.95 18.82
C ASN A 350 -41.39 -54.65 17.30
N GLN A 351 -42.18 -55.36 16.49
CA GLN A 351 -42.17 -55.42 15.02
C GLN A 351 -43.62 -55.63 14.50
N ARG A 352 -43.93 -55.30 13.23
CA ARG A 352 -45.20 -55.57 12.50
C ARG A 352 -46.40 -54.68 12.94
N ASP A 353 -47.55 -54.52 12.26
CA ASP A 353 -48.14 -54.85 10.91
C ASP A 353 -49.43 -53.95 10.76
N SER A 354 -50.21 -53.75 9.67
CA SER A 354 -50.16 -54.06 8.21
C SER A 354 -51.24 -53.22 7.47
N ARG A 355 -50.98 -52.76 6.21
CA ARG A 355 -51.99 -52.35 5.16
C ARG A 355 -52.82 -51.08 5.47
N GLY A 356 -53.55 -50.42 4.54
CA GLY A 356 -53.81 -50.50 3.07
C GLY A 356 -54.71 -49.29 2.65
N GLY A 357 -55.12 -48.99 1.41
CA GLY A 357 -54.93 -49.55 0.05
C GLY A 357 -54.68 -48.41 -1.00
N GLU A 358 -54.61 -48.65 -2.32
CA GLU A 358 -55.71 -48.80 -3.32
C GLU A 358 -56.55 -47.51 -3.59
N GLU A 359 -56.93 -47.12 -4.82
CA GLU A 359 -56.41 -47.40 -6.18
C GLU A 359 -56.99 -46.36 -7.21
N THR A 360 -56.92 -46.64 -8.53
CA THR A 360 -57.45 -45.89 -9.70
C THR A 360 -56.79 -44.55 -10.08
N VAL A 361 -56.96 -43.99 -11.30
CA VAL A 361 -56.64 -44.44 -12.69
C VAL A 361 -57.34 -43.50 -13.71
N SER A 362 -56.57 -42.75 -14.50
CA SER A 362 -56.84 -42.31 -15.88
C SER A 362 -55.60 -41.51 -16.36
N LYS A 363 -54.95 -41.72 -17.52
CA LYS A 363 -55.28 -42.00 -18.94
C LYS A 363 -55.55 -40.75 -19.81
N PHE A 364 -55.05 -40.85 -21.05
CA PHE A 364 -54.95 -39.84 -22.13
C PHE A 364 -53.86 -38.76 -21.95
N GLY A 365 -53.09 -38.38 -22.98
CA GLY A 365 -53.09 -38.79 -24.40
C GLY A 365 -51.70 -38.72 -25.07
N VAL A 366 -51.59 -39.15 -26.34
CA VAL A 366 -50.31 -39.40 -27.04
C VAL A 366 -50.21 -38.69 -28.40
N GLY A 367 -49.04 -38.10 -28.70
CA GLY A 367 -48.51 -37.78 -30.04
C GLY A 367 -47.00 -37.49 -29.93
N LYS A 368 -46.05 -38.07 -30.69
CA LYS A 368 -45.84 -38.13 -32.16
C LYS A 368 -45.75 -36.71 -32.78
N LYS A 369 -44.71 -36.32 -33.54
CA LYS A 369 -43.64 -37.02 -34.33
C LYS A 369 -42.28 -36.28 -34.22
N GLU A 370 -41.11 -36.93 -34.19
CA GLU A 370 -40.23 -37.47 -35.28
C GLU A 370 -39.52 -36.45 -36.21
N LYS A 371 -38.17 -36.57 -36.30
CA LYS A 371 -37.28 -36.42 -37.50
C LYS A 371 -37.04 -35.00 -38.09
N GLU A 372 -35.92 -34.64 -38.78
CA GLU A 372 -34.60 -35.29 -39.01
C GLU A 372 -33.48 -34.32 -39.53
N ILE A 373 -32.21 -34.67 -39.26
CA ILE A 373 -30.99 -34.56 -40.12
C ILE A 373 -30.29 -33.19 -40.39
N GLN A 374 -29.03 -33.34 -40.83
CA GLN A 374 -27.87 -32.45 -41.04
C GLN A 374 -28.05 -31.50 -42.27
N ASP A 375 -27.17 -30.55 -42.65
CA ASP A 375 -25.70 -30.56 -42.92
C ASP A 375 -25.10 -29.12 -42.75
N ILE A 376 -23.78 -28.84 -42.58
CA ILE A 376 -22.59 -29.06 -43.44
C ILE A 376 -22.74 -28.30 -44.80
N GLU A 377 -21.85 -27.42 -45.30
CA GLU A 377 -20.41 -27.15 -45.06
C GLU A 377 -19.96 -25.71 -45.46
N SER A 378 -18.85 -25.20 -44.88
CA SER A 378 -17.89 -24.23 -45.51
C SER A 378 -18.37 -22.77 -45.79
N ARG A 379 -17.54 -21.75 -46.19
CA ARG A 379 -16.08 -21.60 -46.38
C ARG A 379 -15.62 -20.10 -46.30
N SER A 380 -14.30 -19.90 -46.22
CA SER A 380 -13.47 -18.68 -46.45
C SER A 380 -14.08 -17.55 -47.31
N SER A 381 -13.86 -16.23 -47.07
CA SER A 381 -12.59 -15.47 -47.23
C SER A 381 -12.73 -14.02 -46.70
N ARG A 382 -11.75 -13.40 -45.98
CA ARG A 382 -10.57 -12.60 -46.42
C ARG A 382 -10.83 -11.36 -47.34
N GLY A 383 -10.24 -10.22 -46.98
CA GLY A 383 -10.26 -8.92 -47.71
C GLY A 383 -11.03 -7.84 -46.91
N VAL A 384 -10.49 -6.75 -46.34
CA VAL A 384 -9.39 -5.80 -46.63
C VAL A 384 -9.69 -4.83 -47.78
N VAL A 385 -9.94 -3.55 -47.46
CA VAL A 385 -9.33 -2.33 -48.07
C VAL A 385 -9.82 -1.05 -47.35
N HIS A 386 -9.11 0.06 -47.58
CA HIS A 386 -9.14 1.35 -46.91
C HIS A 386 -10.30 2.32 -47.27
N SER A 387 -10.60 3.22 -46.33
CA SER A 387 -11.07 4.63 -46.44
C SER A 387 -11.65 5.21 -47.74
N LEU A 388 -12.70 6.03 -47.59
CA LEU A 388 -12.71 7.42 -48.12
C LEU A 388 -13.76 8.30 -47.40
N SER A 389 -13.93 9.57 -47.82
CA SER A 389 -14.52 10.65 -47.01
C SER A 389 -15.42 11.62 -47.80
N ILE A 390 -16.21 12.42 -47.06
CA ILE A 390 -16.77 13.75 -47.43
C ILE A 390 -18.03 13.83 -48.35
N ARG A 391 -19.10 14.41 -47.75
CA ARG A 391 -20.17 15.30 -48.28
C ARG A 391 -20.91 14.90 -49.58
N ASN A 392 -22.25 14.85 -49.60
CA ASN A 392 -23.08 16.06 -49.44
C ASN A 392 -24.59 15.80 -49.16
N LEU A 393 -25.24 16.90 -48.77
CA LEU A 393 -26.67 17.27 -48.83
C LEU A 393 -27.48 16.63 -49.99
N ALA A 394 -28.80 16.41 -49.94
CA ALA A 394 -29.84 16.46 -48.88
C ALA A 394 -31.12 15.77 -49.49
N GLN A 395 -32.42 16.03 -49.23
CA GLN A 395 -33.19 16.99 -48.43
C GLN A 395 -34.65 16.48 -48.27
N PHE A 396 -35.32 16.69 -47.13
CA PHE A 396 -36.79 16.83 -47.05
C PHE A 396 -37.23 17.62 -45.80
N SER A 397 -38.33 18.35 -45.88
CA SER A 397 -38.89 19.17 -44.80
C SER A 397 -40.41 19.30 -44.98
N TYR A 398 -41.15 19.42 -43.87
CA TYR A 398 -42.53 19.92 -43.88
C TYR A 398 -42.80 20.72 -42.60
N SER A 399 -43.67 21.73 -42.70
CA SER A 399 -43.81 22.82 -41.73
C SER A 399 -45.23 22.98 -41.20
N GLY A 400 -45.37 23.43 -39.95
CA GLY A 400 -46.61 23.91 -39.33
C GLY A 400 -46.28 24.85 -38.16
N ARG A 401 -47.02 25.96 -38.00
CA ARG A 401 -46.70 27.06 -37.07
C ARG A 401 -47.96 27.87 -36.76
N MET A 402 -47.88 28.75 -35.74
CA MET A 402 -48.87 29.79 -35.36
C MET A 402 -50.13 29.29 -34.62
N SER A 403 -50.79 30.08 -33.75
CA SER A 403 -50.35 31.21 -32.90
C SER A 403 -51.44 31.59 -31.86
N SER A 404 -51.08 32.36 -30.83
CA SER A 404 -51.89 33.47 -30.26
C SER A 404 -53.15 33.21 -29.37
N LYS A 405 -52.98 33.59 -28.09
CA LYS A 405 -53.87 34.44 -27.24
C LYS A 405 -55.09 33.88 -26.44
N ASP A 406 -55.04 34.27 -25.15
CA ASP A 406 -56.06 34.90 -24.28
C ASP A 406 -57.26 34.14 -23.64
N ASP A 407 -57.47 34.50 -22.37
CA ASP A 407 -58.72 34.67 -21.58
C ASP A 407 -59.50 33.55 -20.83
N LEU A 408 -59.40 33.66 -19.49
CA LEU A 408 -60.48 33.85 -18.48
C LEU A 408 -61.21 32.68 -17.74
N GLU A 409 -61.62 33.04 -16.52
CA GLU A 409 -62.59 32.40 -15.58
C GLU A 409 -62.14 31.13 -14.79
N LYS A 410 -62.50 30.92 -13.51
CA LYS A 410 -63.15 31.79 -12.49
C LYS A 410 -62.76 31.43 -11.03
N ARG A 411 -63.20 32.30 -10.11
CA ARG A 411 -62.99 32.39 -8.64
C ARG A 411 -63.90 31.41 -7.82
N PRO A 412 -63.80 31.24 -6.47
CA PRO A 412 -63.82 32.32 -5.46
C PRO A 412 -62.95 32.16 -4.19
N SER A 413 -63.16 33.07 -3.23
CA SER A 413 -62.30 33.37 -2.08
C SER A 413 -63.10 33.94 -0.88
N SER A 414 -62.63 33.70 0.34
CA SER A 414 -62.98 34.46 1.56
C SER A 414 -61.74 34.50 2.46
N GLU A 415 -61.10 35.61 2.86
CA GLU A 415 -61.55 36.94 3.35
C GLU A 415 -61.71 37.00 4.88
N ARG A 416 -61.12 38.06 5.46
CA ARG A 416 -60.82 38.37 6.88
C ARG A 416 -59.51 37.76 7.41
N ASP A 417 -58.71 38.44 8.23
CA ASP A 417 -58.95 39.73 8.94
C ASP A 417 -57.90 40.82 8.69
N ARG A 418 -58.12 42.02 9.27
CA ARG A 418 -57.46 43.29 8.92
C ARG A 418 -56.27 43.68 9.80
N GLU A 419 -55.35 44.40 9.17
CA GLU A 419 -54.36 45.30 9.77
C GLU A 419 -55.02 46.48 10.53
N ARG A 420 -54.50 46.81 11.73
CA ARG A 420 -54.57 48.09 12.50
C ARG A 420 -54.09 47.83 13.96
N GLU A 421 -53.44 48.72 14.73
CA GLU A 421 -52.77 49.99 14.43
C GLU A 421 -51.99 50.50 15.68
N ARG A 422 -50.74 51.02 15.50
CA ARG A 422 -50.13 52.12 16.32
C ARG A 422 -49.90 51.85 17.85
N LYS A 423 -49.24 52.70 18.67
CA LYS A 423 -48.62 54.05 18.57
C LYS A 423 -47.61 54.29 19.73
N ILE A 424 -46.63 55.21 19.54
CA ILE A 424 -45.97 56.06 20.60
C ILE A 424 -45.06 55.30 21.61
N HIS A 425 -43.96 55.86 22.16
CA HIS A 425 -43.50 57.26 22.22
C HIS A 425 -42.12 57.50 21.56
N THR A 426 -41.52 58.67 21.85
CA THR A 426 -40.46 59.37 21.09
C THR A 426 -39.49 60.08 22.06
N ASP A 427 -38.63 60.97 21.52
CA ASP A 427 -37.87 62.05 22.19
C ASP A 427 -36.43 61.72 22.66
N ASP A 428 -35.43 62.62 22.59
CA ASP A 428 -35.12 63.55 21.47
C ASP A 428 -33.63 64.00 21.49
N THR A 429 -33.21 64.80 20.49
CA THR A 429 -31.80 65.12 20.13
C THR A 429 -30.91 65.90 21.14
N PRO A 430 -29.59 65.61 21.24
CA PRO A 430 -28.59 66.36 22.04
C PRO A 430 -27.48 67.11 21.22
N PRO A 431 -26.90 68.23 21.70
CA PRO A 431 -25.78 68.94 21.04
C PRO A 431 -24.52 69.28 21.90
N SER A 432 -23.37 69.47 21.22
CA SER A 432 -22.14 70.26 21.55
C SER A 432 -21.31 69.94 22.82
N LEU A 433 -20.00 70.24 22.91
CA LEU A 433 -19.03 71.00 22.09
C LEU A 433 -17.86 70.05 21.60
N ASP A 434 -16.63 70.42 21.17
CA ASP A 434 -15.90 71.70 21.11
C ASP A 434 -14.89 71.82 19.92
N LYS A 435 -13.60 72.09 20.15
CA LYS A 435 -12.61 72.67 19.20
C LYS A 435 -11.56 71.71 18.60
N SER A 436 -11.11 72.07 17.40
CA SER A 436 -9.87 71.72 16.69
C SER A 436 -8.82 72.87 16.86
N PRO A 437 -7.65 72.98 16.17
CA PRO A 437 -7.07 72.19 15.06
C PRO A 437 -5.54 71.89 15.19
N GLU A 438 -4.86 71.73 14.03
CA GLU A 438 -3.39 71.76 13.82
C GLU A 438 -2.56 70.59 14.42
N GLN A 439 -1.31 70.36 14.04
CA GLN A 439 -0.57 70.24 12.75
C GLN A 439 0.90 70.10 13.17
N GLU A 440 1.56 68.97 12.91
CA GLU A 440 3.03 68.86 13.00
C GLU A 440 3.53 67.71 12.11
N GLN A 441 4.83 67.44 12.11
CA GLN A 441 5.56 66.90 10.96
C GLN A 441 6.81 66.13 11.41
N GLU A 442 7.30 65.19 10.56
CA GLU A 442 8.60 64.49 10.71
C GLU A 442 8.74 63.53 11.94
N SER A 443 9.66 62.55 12.00
CA SER A 443 10.59 61.96 11.02
C SER A 443 10.95 60.48 11.39
N GLU A 444 11.49 59.72 10.43
CA GLU A 444 12.20 58.43 10.66
C GLU A 444 13.72 58.67 10.91
N PRO A 445 14.57 57.68 11.28
CA PRO A 445 14.35 56.23 11.38
C PRO A 445 14.89 55.54 12.69
N GLN A 446 14.46 54.30 12.97
CA GLN A 446 15.02 53.45 14.05
C GLN A 446 15.98 52.31 13.58
N ILE A 447 16.71 52.49 12.48
CA ILE A 447 17.59 51.45 11.92
C ILE A 447 18.99 51.46 12.59
N LEU A 448 19.07 51.17 13.90
CA LEU A 448 20.36 50.92 14.56
C LEU A 448 20.36 49.99 15.80
N ARG A 449 19.23 49.73 16.47
CA ARG A 449 19.23 48.99 17.75
C ARG A 449 19.14 47.46 17.68
N ILE A 450 18.77 46.87 16.54
CA ILE A 450 18.64 45.39 16.43
C ILE A 450 19.96 44.71 16.02
N ALA A 451 20.87 45.42 15.32
CA ALA A 451 22.14 44.86 14.84
C ALA A 451 23.09 44.43 15.98
N LEU A 452 23.16 45.19 17.08
CA LEU A 452 24.14 45.00 18.15
C LEU A 452 23.87 43.78 19.05
N ILE A 453 22.63 43.28 19.13
CA ILE A 453 22.28 42.14 20.01
C ILE A 453 22.83 40.81 19.44
N ASN A 454 22.81 40.63 18.12
CA ASN A 454 23.30 39.41 17.49
C ASN A 454 24.83 39.28 17.53
N GLN A 455 25.56 40.40 17.48
CA GLN A 455 27.03 40.39 17.44
C GLN A 455 27.67 39.96 18.78
N ALA A 456 26.94 40.11 19.89
CA ALA A 456 27.34 39.62 21.22
C ALA A 456 27.09 38.11 21.43
N PHE A 457 26.30 37.46 20.56
CA PHE A 457 25.95 36.03 20.72
C PHE A 457 27.00 35.08 20.12
N GLU A 458 27.55 35.40 18.94
CA GLU A 458 28.58 34.57 18.30
C GLU A 458 29.94 34.63 19.03
N THR A 459 30.28 35.73 19.70
CA THR A 459 31.52 35.84 20.50
C THR A 459 31.52 34.92 21.73
N ARG A 460 30.36 34.50 22.24
CA ARG A 460 30.26 33.56 23.38
C ARG A 460 30.31 32.07 22.99
N LYS A 461 30.23 31.74 21.70
CA LYS A 461 30.17 30.36 21.18
C LYS A 461 31.52 29.62 21.16
N LYS A 462 32.62 30.30 21.52
CA LYS A 462 34.01 29.77 21.45
C LYS A 462 34.59 29.28 22.78
N ARG A 463 33.80 29.16 23.85
CA ARG A 463 34.20 28.47 25.10
C ARG A 463 33.08 27.55 25.59
N HIS A 464 33.47 26.45 26.24
CA HIS A 464 32.60 25.35 26.71
C HIS A 464 31.98 24.46 25.62
N GLN A 465 32.83 23.92 24.73
CA GLN A 465 32.68 22.50 24.41
C GLN A 465 33.13 21.70 25.64
N VAL A 466 32.19 21.04 26.32
CA VAL A 466 32.48 19.92 27.22
C VAL A 466 31.86 18.69 26.57
N PHE A 467 32.66 17.97 25.78
CA PHE A 467 32.28 16.65 25.31
C PHE A 467 32.32 15.69 26.51
N SER A 468 31.20 15.03 26.81
CA SER A 468 31.30 13.71 27.43
C SER A 468 31.93 12.79 26.39
N SER A 469 33.08 12.20 26.74
CA SER A 469 33.77 11.20 25.93
C SER A 469 33.20 9.79 26.11
N ASP A 470 32.21 9.61 27.00
CA ASP A 470 31.57 8.33 27.28
C ASP A 470 30.24 8.16 26.50
N PRO A 471 30.12 7.15 25.62
CA PRO A 471 28.87 6.82 24.93
C PRO A 471 27.78 6.19 25.83
N SER A 472 27.97 6.05 27.14
CA SER A 472 27.02 5.42 28.08
C SER A 472 25.77 6.26 28.43
N THR A 473 25.83 7.59 28.33
CA THR A 473 24.84 8.49 28.98
C THR A 473 24.09 9.40 27.99
N VAL A 474 22.98 10.01 28.45
CA VAL A 474 22.21 11.04 27.75
C VAL A 474 21.76 12.10 28.76
N ALA A 475 21.92 13.39 28.44
CA ALA A 475 21.45 14.49 29.26
C ALA A 475 20.19 15.13 28.66
N PHE A 476 19.16 15.34 29.48
CA PHE A 476 17.95 16.08 29.12
C PHE A 476 17.83 17.35 29.97
N ALA A 477 17.55 18.50 29.34
CA ALA A 477 17.28 19.75 30.01
C ALA A 477 15.77 20.00 30.08
N ILE A 478 15.14 19.69 31.23
CA ILE A 478 13.71 19.95 31.46
C ILE A 478 13.54 21.38 31.96
N ARG A 479 12.89 22.23 31.15
CA ARG A 479 12.58 23.61 31.52
C ARG A 479 11.19 23.68 32.15
N LEU A 480 11.13 23.55 33.49
CA LEU A 480 9.90 23.77 34.25
C LEU A 480 9.40 25.21 34.05
N LYS A 481 8.08 25.37 33.88
CA LYS A 481 7.45 26.65 33.52
C LYS A 481 6.38 27.00 34.56
N GLY A 482 6.79 27.64 35.66
CA GLY A 482 5.88 27.91 36.78
C GLY A 482 6.51 28.51 38.04
N VAL A 483 7.41 29.48 37.90
CA VAL A 483 7.86 30.33 39.02
C VAL A 483 7.83 31.78 38.56
N LYS A 484 7.24 32.66 39.36
CA LYS A 484 7.39 34.12 39.22
C LYS A 484 8.48 34.61 40.17
N ASP A 485 9.00 35.79 39.85
CA ASP A 485 9.93 36.58 40.64
C ASP A 485 11.38 36.06 40.72
N ALA A 486 12.23 36.91 41.31
CA ALA A 486 13.63 37.13 40.95
C ALA A 486 14.57 35.89 40.86
N GLY A 487 15.20 35.75 39.69
CA GLY A 487 16.67 35.79 39.66
C GLY A 487 17.48 34.54 40.05
N THR A 488 16.98 33.30 39.86
CA THR A 488 17.86 32.11 39.86
C THR A 488 17.40 31.06 38.85
N VAL A 489 18.25 30.75 37.86
CA VAL A 489 18.00 29.68 36.86
C VAL A 489 18.67 28.39 37.30
N LEU A 490 18.06 27.69 38.26
CA LEU A 490 18.57 26.40 38.74
C LEU A 490 18.37 25.31 37.67
N THR A 491 19.43 25.00 36.93
CA THR A 491 19.40 23.96 35.87
C THR A 491 19.76 22.61 36.47
N LEU A 492 18.75 21.83 36.85
CA LEU A 492 18.92 20.45 37.34
C LEU A 492 19.35 19.52 36.19
N LEU A 493 20.65 19.26 36.11
CA LEU A 493 21.26 18.28 35.20
C LEU A 493 21.03 16.86 35.73
N ALA A 494 19.89 16.26 35.35
CA ALA A 494 19.62 14.84 35.59
C ALA A 494 20.47 13.97 34.65
N ILE A 495 21.58 13.44 35.17
CA ILE A 495 22.40 12.43 34.47
C ILE A 495 21.72 11.08 34.67
N VAL A 496 21.12 10.53 33.61
CA VAL A 496 20.42 9.24 33.65
C VAL A 496 21.24 8.19 32.87
N PRO A 497 21.67 7.08 33.50
CA PRO A 497 22.30 5.95 32.81
C PRO A 497 21.35 5.32 31.78
N LYS A 498 21.86 4.84 30.63
CA LYS A 498 21.02 4.26 29.56
C LYS A 498 20.26 3.01 29.99
N GLU A 499 20.78 2.29 30.98
CA GLU A 499 20.14 1.15 31.64
C GLU A 499 18.79 1.54 32.24
N ALA A 500 18.72 2.69 32.92
CA ALA A 500 17.51 3.18 33.58
C ALA A 500 16.44 3.70 32.60
N LEU A 501 16.84 4.07 31.38
CA LEU A 501 15.92 4.44 30.29
C LEU A 501 15.42 3.23 29.48
N GLY A 502 15.91 2.02 29.77
CA GLY A 502 15.64 0.82 28.95
C GLY A 502 16.29 0.86 27.56
N ILE A 503 17.08 1.90 27.24
CA ILE A 503 17.80 2.06 25.98
C ILE A 503 19.12 1.29 26.06
N LEU A 504 19.02 -0.02 26.30
CA LEU A 504 20.09 -0.93 25.92
C LEU A 504 20.36 -0.73 24.43
N PRO A 505 21.64 -0.68 23.99
CA PRO A 505 21.93 -0.85 22.58
C PRO A 505 21.41 -2.24 22.20
N CYS A 506 20.32 -2.27 21.42
CA CYS A 506 19.90 -3.49 20.78
C CYS A 506 21.07 -3.97 19.91
N LYS A 507 21.81 -4.97 20.40
CA LYS A 507 22.37 -6.01 19.54
C LYS A 507 21.17 -6.56 18.78
N ASN A 508 20.85 -5.94 17.65
CA ASN A 508 19.72 -6.32 16.82
C ASN A 508 19.87 -7.82 16.60
N PRO A 509 18.94 -8.67 17.09
CA PRO A 509 19.03 -10.10 16.82
C PRO A 509 19.09 -10.21 15.30
N PRO A 510 20.15 -10.83 14.75
CA PRO A 510 20.42 -10.74 13.32
C PRO A 510 19.15 -11.15 12.58
N PHE A 511 18.68 -10.29 11.68
CA PHE A 511 17.50 -10.56 10.87
C PHE A 511 17.62 -11.99 10.34
N PRO A 512 16.64 -12.89 10.61
CA PRO A 512 16.79 -14.29 10.27
C PRO A 512 17.08 -14.42 8.78
N SER A 513 18.33 -14.77 8.46
CA SER A 513 18.94 -14.70 7.12
C SER A 513 18.46 -15.81 6.18
N SER A 514 17.27 -16.33 6.48
CA SER A 514 16.51 -17.37 5.79
C SER A 514 15.21 -16.83 5.18
N ILE A 515 14.72 -15.65 5.60
CA ILE A 515 13.51 -15.02 5.03
C ILE A 515 13.78 -14.47 3.63
N PHE A 516 14.87 -13.69 3.49
CA PHE A 516 15.39 -13.25 2.20
C PHE A 516 16.74 -13.94 1.96
N LEU A 517 16.96 -14.44 0.74
CA LEU A 517 18.30 -14.83 0.32
C LEU A 517 19.21 -13.58 0.28
N GLU A 518 20.47 -13.74 0.71
CA GLU A 518 21.53 -12.73 0.47
C GLU A 518 21.52 -12.32 -1.02
N PRO A 519 21.79 -11.04 -1.35
CA PRO A 519 21.64 -10.53 -2.72
C PRO A 519 22.39 -11.42 -3.70
N THR A 520 21.66 -11.94 -4.68
CA THR A 520 22.19 -13.01 -5.51
C THR A 520 23.41 -12.54 -6.29
N ASN A 521 24.29 -13.49 -6.64
CA ASN A 521 25.42 -13.23 -7.54
C ASN A 521 24.99 -12.58 -8.87
N MET A 522 23.70 -12.63 -9.24
CA MET A 522 23.13 -11.89 -10.37
C MET A 522 22.96 -10.40 -10.03
N MET A 523 22.22 -10.06 -8.96
CA MET A 523 21.92 -8.66 -8.60
C MET A 523 23.19 -7.85 -8.37
N GLU A 524 24.18 -8.43 -7.67
CA GLU A 524 25.45 -7.75 -7.40
C GLU A 524 26.29 -7.56 -8.69
N ARG A 525 26.30 -8.54 -9.61
CA ARG A 525 26.93 -8.38 -10.94
C ARG A 525 26.23 -7.35 -11.81
N LEU A 526 24.90 -7.24 -11.72
CA LEU A 526 24.14 -6.23 -12.46
C LEU A 526 24.47 -4.83 -11.92
N ARG A 527 24.47 -4.65 -10.59
CA ARG A 527 24.89 -3.40 -9.95
C ARG A 527 26.31 -3.00 -10.36
N GLN A 528 27.28 -3.92 -10.26
CA GLN A 528 28.68 -3.66 -10.65
C GLN A 528 28.86 -3.29 -12.13
N LYS A 529 27.90 -3.63 -13.00
CA LYS A 529 27.91 -3.27 -14.44
C LYS A 529 27.11 -2.01 -14.77
N LEU A 530 26.12 -1.66 -13.96
CA LEU A 530 25.12 -0.62 -14.26
C LEU A 530 25.19 0.60 -13.33
N HIS A 531 26.01 0.55 -12.28
CA HIS A 531 26.24 1.68 -11.38
C HIS A 531 27.02 2.82 -12.06
N ILE A 532 26.39 3.97 -12.22
CA ILE A 532 27.04 5.22 -12.63
C ILE A 532 27.98 5.70 -11.51
N SER A 533 29.28 5.64 -11.75
CA SER A 533 30.31 6.06 -10.79
C SER A 533 30.30 7.56 -10.50
N ASP A 534 30.01 8.40 -11.50
CA ASP A 534 29.95 9.85 -11.36
C ASP A 534 28.77 10.29 -10.47
N ASP A 535 29.06 11.11 -9.47
CA ASP A 535 28.06 11.63 -8.54
C ASP A 535 27.08 12.61 -9.20
N LEU A 536 27.54 13.42 -10.15
CA LEU A 536 26.70 14.43 -10.79
C LEU A 536 25.63 13.78 -11.67
N SER A 537 26.02 12.91 -12.60
CA SER A 537 25.12 12.17 -13.49
C SER A 537 24.13 11.31 -12.71
N ARG A 538 24.61 10.66 -11.64
CA ARG A 538 23.80 9.80 -10.76
C ARG A 538 22.78 10.59 -9.94
N ALA A 539 23.16 11.76 -9.42
CA ALA A 539 22.23 12.67 -8.75
C ALA A 539 21.21 13.27 -9.73
N THR A 540 21.63 13.64 -10.95
CA THR A 540 20.74 14.09 -12.03
C THR A 540 19.71 13.02 -12.42
N LEU A 541 20.11 11.75 -12.47
CA LEU A 541 19.19 10.63 -12.72
C LEU A 541 18.16 10.45 -11.59
N ALA A 542 18.58 10.60 -10.33
CA ALA A 542 17.69 10.53 -9.17
C ALA A 542 16.70 11.70 -9.11
N GLU A 543 17.10 12.92 -9.48
CA GLU A 543 16.20 14.07 -9.61
C GLU A 543 15.17 13.87 -10.72
N PHE A 544 15.60 13.40 -11.90
CA PHE A 544 14.70 13.02 -12.99
C PHE A 544 13.63 12.01 -12.50
N PHE A 545 14.07 10.91 -11.87
CA PHE A 545 13.16 9.83 -11.48
C PHE A 545 12.27 10.20 -10.28
N GLY A 546 12.78 11.00 -9.34
CA GLY A 546 12.00 11.53 -8.22
C GLY A 546 10.92 12.51 -8.66
N THR A 547 11.23 13.44 -9.56
CA THR A 547 10.23 14.37 -10.11
C THR A 547 9.25 13.66 -11.05
N PHE A 548 9.70 12.65 -11.81
CA PHE A 548 8.80 11.75 -12.55
C PHE A 548 7.76 11.08 -11.64
N TYR A 549 8.21 10.44 -10.55
CA TYR A 549 7.33 9.83 -9.56
C TYR A 549 6.38 10.85 -8.91
N LEU A 550 6.91 12.03 -8.56
CA LEU A 550 6.15 13.11 -7.92
C LEU A 550 4.99 13.61 -8.80
N LEU A 551 5.27 13.94 -10.07
CA LEU A 551 4.24 14.46 -10.98
C LEU A 551 3.30 13.36 -11.49
N TRP A 552 3.78 12.12 -11.65
CA TRP A 552 2.88 11.01 -11.96
C TRP A 552 1.87 10.78 -10.83
N GLY A 553 2.34 10.61 -9.59
CA GLY A 553 1.45 10.42 -8.44
C GLY A 553 0.51 11.62 -8.24
N GLY A 554 1.08 12.82 -8.19
CA GLY A 554 0.34 14.06 -7.96
C GLY A 554 -0.73 14.35 -9.02
N ASN A 555 -0.39 14.30 -10.30
CA ASN A 555 -1.36 14.56 -11.37
C ASN A 555 -2.44 13.48 -11.42
N SER A 556 -2.11 12.22 -11.14
CA SER A 556 -3.09 11.11 -11.11
C SER A 556 -4.14 11.28 -10.02
N ILE A 557 -3.75 11.80 -8.84
CA ILE A 557 -4.66 12.22 -7.77
C ILE A 557 -5.61 13.33 -8.27
N VAL A 558 -5.07 14.34 -8.97
CA VAL A 558 -5.88 15.43 -9.54
C VAL A 558 -6.85 14.93 -10.63
N VAL A 559 -6.48 13.94 -11.45
CA VAL A 559 -7.45 13.26 -12.34
C VAL A 559 -8.60 12.67 -11.52
N GLN A 560 -8.28 11.90 -10.48
CA GLN A 560 -9.26 11.18 -9.66
C GLN A 560 -10.23 12.14 -8.95
N PHE A 561 -9.76 13.33 -8.56
CA PHE A 561 -10.60 14.43 -8.06
C PHE A 561 -11.51 15.06 -9.14
N ILE A 562 -10.93 15.52 -10.26
CA ILE A 562 -11.64 16.27 -11.32
C ILE A 562 -12.57 15.36 -12.12
N VAL A 563 -12.00 14.33 -12.79
CA VAL A 563 -12.74 13.42 -13.66
C VAL A 563 -13.70 12.54 -12.86
N GLY A 564 -13.32 12.18 -11.64
CA GLY A 564 -14.19 11.47 -10.70
C GLY A 564 -15.35 12.32 -10.17
N LYS A 565 -15.45 13.61 -10.52
CA LYS A 565 -16.49 14.55 -10.05
C LYS A 565 -16.63 14.54 -8.52
N ARG A 566 -15.49 14.57 -7.82
CA ARG A 566 -15.36 14.41 -6.35
C ARG A 566 -15.99 13.13 -5.76
N LYS A 567 -16.24 12.10 -6.57
CA LYS A 567 -16.72 10.79 -6.09
C LYS A 567 -15.56 9.87 -5.69
N PHE A 568 -14.36 10.08 -6.21
CA PHE A 568 -13.19 9.26 -5.91
C PHE A 568 -12.06 10.04 -5.24
N ASP A 569 -12.24 11.34 -5.00
CA ASP A 569 -11.37 12.10 -4.11
C ASP A 569 -12.08 13.36 -3.61
N ASP A 570 -11.55 13.95 -2.54
CA ASP A 570 -11.96 15.24 -1.99
C ASP A 570 -10.73 16.16 -1.81
N TRP A 571 -10.88 17.37 -1.30
CA TRP A 571 -9.72 18.25 -1.08
C TRP A 571 -8.76 17.72 0.01
N ASN A 572 -9.24 16.96 0.99
CA ASN A 572 -8.39 16.33 2.00
C ASN A 572 -7.55 15.20 1.39
N GLY A 573 -8.16 14.29 0.63
CA GLY A 573 -7.44 13.23 -0.08
C GLY A 573 -6.45 13.74 -1.13
N VAL A 574 -6.78 14.83 -1.85
CA VAL A 574 -5.80 15.53 -2.71
C VAL A 574 -4.59 16.00 -1.90
N ASN A 575 -4.80 16.76 -0.80
CA ASN A 575 -3.71 17.32 0.00
C ASN A 575 -2.87 16.24 0.69
N VAL A 576 -3.51 15.22 1.28
CA VAL A 576 -2.85 14.08 1.94
C VAL A 576 -2.09 13.24 0.92
N GLY A 577 -2.71 12.95 -0.23
CA GLY A 577 -2.11 12.17 -1.30
C GLY A 577 -0.83 12.80 -1.84
N TRP A 578 -0.87 14.09 -2.22
CA TRP A 578 0.33 14.82 -2.67
C TRP A 578 1.45 14.81 -1.61
N GLY A 579 1.10 14.95 -0.32
CA GLY A 579 2.06 14.85 0.79
C GLY A 579 2.73 13.47 0.87
N ILE A 580 1.98 12.39 0.69
CA ILE A 580 2.51 11.02 0.73
C ILE A 580 3.33 10.70 -0.54
N VAL A 581 2.91 11.16 -1.73
CA VAL A 581 3.71 11.02 -2.97
C VAL A 581 5.09 11.68 -2.76
N LEU A 582 5.12 12.92 -2.27
CA LEU A 582 6.36 13.65 -2.01
C LEU A 582 7.23 12.96 -0.95
N LEU A 583 6.63 12.47 0.13
CA LEU A 583 7.35 11.72 1.16
C LEU A 583 8.07 10.50 0.57
N ILE A 584 7.39 9.69 -0.25
CA ILE A 584 7.97 8.49 -0.87
C ILE A 584 9.05 8.88 -1.90
N ALA A 585 8.81 9.91 -2.72
CA ALA A 585 9.79 10.40 -3.69
C ALA A 585 11.09 10.87 -3.00
N VAL A 586 10.98 11.58 -1.88
CA VAL A 586 12.12 12.02 -1.06
C VAL A 586 12.84 10.83 -0.42
N GLN A 587 12.11 9.92 0.25
CA GLN A 587 12.72 8.72 0.85
C GLN A 587 13.45 7.83 -0.17
N MET A 588 13.01 7.84 -1.43
CA MET A 588 13.66 7.12 -2.52
C MET A 588 14.95 7.79 -3.03
N THR A 589 15.01 9.13 -3.07
CA THR A 589 16.06 9.86 -3.81
C THR A 589 17.07 10.62 -2.95
N HIS A 590 16.73 10.93 -1.69
CA HIS A 590 17.51 11.86 -0.85
C HIS A 590 18.96 11.41 -0.59
N ARG A 591 19.23 10.09 -0.59
CA ARG A 591 20.58 9.53 -0.40
C ARG A 591 21.51 9.70 -1.60
N ILE A 592 20.97 10.10 -2.75
CA ILE A 592 21.71 10.25 -4.01
C ILE A 592 21.83 11.74 -4.39
N SER A 593 20.69 12.45 -4.49
CA SER A 593 20.66 13.82 -5.02
C SER A 593 20.42 14.92 -3.98
N GLY A 594 20.02 14.55 -2.76
CA GLY A 594 19.41 15.46 -1.79
C GLY A 594 17.90 15.65 -1.94
N ALA A 595 17.28 15.04 -2.97
CA ALA A 595 15.84 15.10 -3.26
C ALA A 595 15.28 16.53 -3.34
N HIS A 596 15.82 17.35 -4.25
CA HIS A 596 15.30 18.71 -4.46
C HIS A 596 13.92 18.66 -5.13
N LEU A 597 13.80 17.80 -6.15
CA LEU A 597 12.64 17.45 -6.98
C LEU A 597 11.89 18.63 -7.62
N ASN A 598 12.46 19.84 -7.54
CA ASN A 598 11.84 21.11 -7.85
C ASN A 598 12.91 22.17 -8.22
N PRO A 599 12.80 22.86 -9.37
CA PRO A 599 13.72 23.92 -9.78
C PRO A 599 13.93 25.04 -8.75
N ALA A 600 12.88 25.44 -8.03
CA ALA A 600 12.97 26.51 -7.02
C ALA A 600 13.78 26.09 -5.78
N VAL A 601 13.66 24.82 -5.35
CA VAL A 601 14.48 24.24 -4.28
C VAL A 601 15.94 24.15 -4.72
N SER A 602 16.17 23.72 -5.96
CA SER A 602 17.52 23.72 -6.56
C SER A 602 18.12 25.14 -6.62
N PHE A 603 17.33 26.15 -6.98
CA PHE A 603 17.78 27.55 -7.04
C PHE A 603 18.11 28.11 -5.66
N PHE A 604 17.28 27.84 -4.64
CA PHE A 604 17.55 28.18 -3.25
C PHE A 604 18.86 27.55 -2.73
N LEU A 605 19.14 26.31 -3.10
CA LEU A 605 20.39 25.65 -2.71
C LEU A 605 21.60 26.15 -3.52
N LEU A 606 21.39 26.71 -4.73
CA LEU A 606 22.42 27.44 -5.48
C LEU A 606 22.74 28.79 -4.82
N THR A 607 21.74 29.59 -4.42
CA THR A 607 21.99 30.89 -3.75
C THR A 607 22.66 30.71 -2.39
N GLN A 608 22.35 29.63 -1.66
CA GLN A 608 23.07 29.21 -0.46
C GLN A 608 24.46 28.58 -0.72
N ARG A 609 24.93 28.54 -1.97
CA ARG A 609 26.21 27.93 -2.41
C ARG A 609 26.37 26.45 -2.01
N LYS A 610 25.26 25.72 -1.82
CA LYS A 610 25.23 24.28 -1.47
C LYS A 610 25.31 23.37 -2.70
N ILE A 611 25.04 23.90 -3.90
CA ILE A 611 25.31 23.23 -5.18
C ILE A 611 26.05 24.17 -6.14
N SER A 612 26.70 23.60 -7.16
CA SER A 612 27.31 24.35 -8.26
C SER A 612 26.28 24.73 -9.33
N LEU A 613 26.59 25.74 -10.14
CA LEU A 613 25.75 26.18 -11.26
C LEU A 613 25.50 25.04 -12.28
N ALA A 614 26.53 24.22 -12.56
CA ALA A 614 26.39 23.06 -13.44
C ALA A 614 25.41 22.01 -12.87
N ARG A 615 25.48 21.73 -11.56
CA ARG A 615 24.54 20.84 -10.88
C ARG A 615 23.12 21.41 -10.89
N PHE A 616 22.96 22.71 -10.67
CA PHE A 616 21.68 23.39 -10.79
C PHE A 616 21.06 23.22 -12.18
N ILE A 617 21.79 23.55 -13.25
CA ILE A 617 21.28 23.47 -14.63
C ILE A 617 20.85 22.03 -14.97
N LEU A 618 21.69 21.03 -14.66
CA LEU A 618 21.37 19.62 -14.91
C LEU A 618 20.17 19.14 -14.09
N TYR A 619 20.05 19.56 -12.82
CA TYR A 619 18.89 19.26 -11.99
C TYR A 619 17.61 19.85 -12.61
N VAL A 620 17.62 21.12 -13.04
CA VAL A 620 16.44 21.77 -13.64
C VAL A 620 16.02 21.06 -14.93
N VAL A 621 16.96 20.68 -15.81
CA VAL A 621 16.64 19.92 -17.03
C VAL A 621 16.05 18.54 -16.68
N ALA A 622 16.68 17.79 -15.77
CA ALA A 622 16.21 16.49 -15.32
C ALA A 622 14.81 16.55 -14.69
N GLN A 623 14.56 17.52 -13.81
CA GLN A 623 13.29 17.76 -13.15
C GLN A 623 12.17 18.06 -14.18
N ASN A 624 12.45 18.88 -15.21
CA ASN A 624 11.47 19.18 -16.25
C ASN A 624 11.14 17.96 -17.14
N ILE A 625 12.14 17.18 -17.55
CA ILE A 625 11.92 15.95 -18.34
C ILE A 625 11.16 14.91 -17.50
N GLY A 626 11.49 14.79 -16.22
CA GLY A 626 10.78 13.93 -15.26
C GLY A 626 9.31 14.33 -15.12
N ALA A 627 9.05 15.62 -14.86
CA ALA A 627 7.72 16.19 -14.76
C ALA A 627 6.87 15.93 -16.01
N PHE A 628 7.43 16.16 -17.20
CA PHE A 628 6.77 15.90 -18.48
C PHE A 628 6.40 14.42 -18.65
N LEU A 629 7.32 13.50 -18.38
CA LEU A 629 7.03 12.06 -18.50
C LEU A 629 6.05 11.57 -17.43
N GLY A 630 6.04 12.14 -16.22
CA GLY A 630 5.06 11.82 -15.19
C GLY A 630 3.65 12.26 -15.57
N ALA A 631 3.53 13.46 -16.17
CA ALA A 631 2.28 13.94 -16.76
C ALA A 631 1.82 13.07 -17.95
N LEU A 632 2.74 12.66 -18.83
CA LEU A 632 2.45 11.77 -19.95
C LEU A 632 1.92 10.40 -19.49
N VAL A 633 2.54 9.78 -18.49
CA VAL A 633 2.08 8.49 -17.93
C VAL A 633 0.69 8.64 -17.29
N THR A 634 0.44 9.74 -16.57
CA THR A 634 -0.91 10.07 -16.06
C THR A 634 -1.92 10.19 -17.20
N PHE A 635 -1.59 10.92 -18.26
CA PHE A 635 -2.47 11.10 -19.42
C PHE A 635 -2.78 9.78 -20.13
N VAL A 636 -1.81 8.88 -20.28
CA VAL A 636 -2.01 7.56 -20.90
C VAL A 636 -2.90 6.65 -20.05
N ILE A 637 -2.67 6.56 -18.73
CA ILE A 637 -3.49 5.75 -17.80
C ILE A 637 -4.96 6.23 -17.77
N TYR A 638 -5.17 7.54 -17.91
CA TYR A 638 -6.49 8.15 -17.77
C TYR A 638 -7.09 8.67 -19.08
N TYR A 639 -6.50 8.37 -20.23
CA TYR A 639 -6.94 8.89 -21.54
C TYR A 639 -8.43 8.67 -21.79
N GLU A 640 -8.91 7.44 -21.56
CA GLU A 640 -10.31 7.07 -21.75
C GLU A 640 -11.25 7.80 -20.76
N ALA A 641 -10.79 8.03 -19.52
CA ALA A 641 -11.55 8.73 -18.49
C ALA A 641 -11.66 10.24 -18.79
N ILE A 642 -10.54 10.87 -19.18
CA ILE A 642 -10.45 12.29 -19.55
C ILE A 642 -11.27 12.54 -20.81
N THR A 643 -11.13 11.71 -21.85
CA THR A 643 -11.90 11.80 -23.10
C THR A 643 -13.39 11.55 -22.86
N SER A 644 -13.77 10.60 -21.99
CA SER A 644 -15.17 10.39 -21.60
C SER A 644 -15.75 11.55 -20.77
N TYR A 645 -14.93 12.29 -20.03
CA TYR A 645 -15.37 13.44 -19.23
C TYR A 645 -15.71 14.65 -20.11
N GLY A 646 -14.86 14.92 -21.11
CA GLY A 646 -15.04 16.00 -22.08
C GLY A 646 -15.81 15.59 -23.35
N ASN A 647 -16.51 14.44 -23.34
CA ASN A 647 -17.30 13.94 -24.47
C ASN A 647 -16.53 13.95 -25.82
N GLY A 648 -15.30 13.42 -25.82
CA GLY A 648 -14.40 13.41 -26.98
C GLY A 648 -13.50 14.64 -27.11
N THR A 649 -13.76 15.73 -26.40
CA THR A 649 -13.01 17.00 -26.49
C THR A 649 -12.14 17.23 -25.25
N LEU A 650 -10.94 17.76 -25.45
CA LEU A 650 -10.05 18.19 -24.36
C LEU A 650 -10.21 19.69 -24.12
N TYR A 651 -10.62 20.09 -22.91
CA TYR A 651 -10.92 21.48 -22.56
C TYR A 651 -9.86 22.10 -21.65
N VAL A 652 -9.48 23.34 -21.94
CA VAL A 652 -8.59 24.15 -21.10
C VAL A 652 -9.36 24.92 -20.03
N THR A 653 -10.54 25.43 -20.38
CA THR A 653 -11.41 26.25 -19.51
C THR A 653 -12.86 25.79 -19.59
N GLY A 654 -13.72 26.31 -18.71
CA GLY A 654 -15.14 25.96 -18.63
C GLY A 654 -15.44 24.72 -17.77
N PRO A 655 -16.70 24.27 -17.69
CA PRO A 655 -17.16 23.25 -16.74
C PRO A 655 -16.62 21.84 -16.99
N TYR A 656 -16.03 21.59 -18.18
CA TYR A 656 -15.42 20.32 -18.55
C TYR A 656 -13.89 20.39 -18.64
N ALA A 657 -13.27 21.45 -18.10
CA ALA A 657 -11.82 21.66 -18.14
C ALA A 657 -11.04 20.49 -17.53
N THR A 658 -10.11 19.93 -18.29
CA THR A 658 -9.22 18.84 -17.89
C THR A 658 -7.74 19.21 -17.99
N ALA A 659 -7.37 20.31 -18.66
CA ALA A 659 -5.98 20.79 -18.66
C ALA A 659 -5.48 21.14 -17.24
N GLY A 660 -6.38 21.54 -16.33
CA GLY A 660 -6.10 21.79 -14.91
C GLY A 660 -5.57 20.59 -14.11
N ILE A 661 -5.55 19.40 -14.71
CA ILE A 661 -4.90 18.18 -14.18
C ILE A 661 -3.37 18.29 -14.25
N PHE A 662 -2.84 18.97 -15.27
CA PHE A 662 -1.42 18.96 -15.63
C PHE A 662 -0.74 20.33 -15.47
N SER A 663 -1.51 21.40 -15.27
CA SER A 663 -1.00 22.77 -15.09
C SER A 663 -1.97 23.62 -14.28
N THR A 664 -1.45 24.59 -13.52
CA THR A 664 -2.25 25.54 -12.73
C THR A 664 -2.67 26.75 -13.58
N TYR A 665 -3.97 26.91 -13.78
CA TYR A 665 -4.55 28.10 -14.44
C TYR A 665 -5.00 29.13 -13.40
N PRO A 666 -4.79 30.44 -13.62
CA PRO A 666 -5.23 31.47 -12.69
C PRO A 666 -6.75 31.52 -12.62
N GLN A 667 -7.28 31.84 -11.44
CA GLN A 667 -8.72 32.09 -11.27
C GLN A 667 -9.12 33.39 -11.98
N PRO A 668 -10.37 33.55 -12.45
CA PRO A 668 -10.79 34.74 -13.22
C PRO A 668 -10.62 36.08 -12.50
N TYR A 669 -10.55 36.07 -11.17
CA TYR A 669 -10.33 37.26 -10.32
C TYR A 669 -8.85 37.56 -10.04
N LEU A 670 -7.92 36.69 -10.46
CA LEU A 670 -6.50 36.79 -10.10
C LEU A 670 -5.71 37.51 -11.20
N SER A 671 -5.33 38.77 -10.95
CA SER A 671 -4.44 39.52 -11.84
C SER A 671 -3.04 38.90 -11.93
N ALA A 672 -2.32 39.15 -13.03
CA ALA A 672 -0.97 38.61 -13.21
C ALA A 672 0.00 39.02 -12.09
N LEU A 673 -0.09 40.27 -11.61
CA LEU A 673 0.68 40.75 -10.45
C LEU A 673 0.24 40.05 -9.15
N GLY A 674 -1.06 39.86 -8.95
CA GLY A 674 -1.60 39.12 -7.80
C GLY A 674 -1.10 37.68 -7.77
N GLY A 675 -1.11 36.99 -8.92
CA GLY A 675 -0.58 35.63 -9.06
C GLY A 675 0.93 35.56 -8.84
N CYS A 676 1.70 36.54 -9.34
CA CYS A 676 3.13 36.63 -9.06
C CYS A 676 3.42 36.78 -7.56
N ILE A 677 2.71 37.70 -6.89
CA ILE A 677 2.83 37.92 -5.44
C ILE A 677 2.42 36.67 -4.63
N ASP A 678 1.38 35.96 -5.06
CA ASP A 678 0.95 34.69 -4.46
C ASP A 678 2.03 33.61 -4.58
N GLN A 679 2.56 33.34 -5.78
CA GLN A 679 3.61 32.34 -5.99
C GLN A 679 4.89 32.66 -5.21
N VAL A 680 5.28 33.95 -5.12
CA VAL A 680 6.42 34.39 -4.28
C VAL A 680 6.15 34.13 -2.79
N LYS A 681 4.95 34.46 -2.28
CA LYS A 681 4.56 34.22 -0.87
C LYS A 681 4.42 32.74 -0.52
N LEU A 682 3.94 31.90 -1.44
CA LEU A 682 3.83 30.46 -1.26
C LEU A 682 5.21 29.79 -1.26
N THR A 683 6.16 30.32 -2.03
CA THR A 683 7.54 29.82 -2.08
C THR A 683 8.34 30.24 -0.84
N SER A 684 8.28 31.52 -0.43
CA SER A 684 9.05 32.04 0.71
C SER A 684 8.59 31.54 2.09
N ARG A 685 7.39 30.94 2.17
CA ARG A 685 6.88 30.27 3.38
C ARG A 685 7.34 28.81 3.53
N ARG A 686 8.17 28.29 2.62
CA ARG A 686 8.68 26.90 2.62
C ARG A 686 10.18 26.76 2.91
N SER A 687 10.85 27.86 3.25
CA SER A 687 12.30 27.96 3.55
C SER A 687 12.55 28.42 4.98
#